data_AF-A0AAW5K5Q1-F1
#
_entry.id   AF-A0AAW5K5Q1-F1
#
_cell.length_a   1.000
_cell.length_b   1.000
_cell.length_c   1.000
_cell.angle_alpha   90.00
_cell.angle_beta   90.00
_cell.angle_gamma   90.00
#
_symmetry.space_group_name_H-M   'P 1'
#
loop_
_entity.id
_entity.type
_entity.pdbx_description
1 polymer ?
#
loop_
_entity_poly.entity_id
_entity_poly.type
_entity_poly.pdbx_seq_one_letter_code
_entity_poly.pdbx_strand_id
1 'polypeptide(L)'
;MNDTGSMLNGLVIGRKSGAGEEGSIQTYSKRLFMIGERELFSLAGKKENDARWGRCWSWRKYSAREDHGMVAEHNYLAGGLDLKRLLDLAGLSEEEKCGRLAFAAPNYMAVVDHPLSGRYFFDENGHRNETPAIIALESMRITADGTTIASKARKIYPKLFFGQREREEINQCSFVHGLCGIQPVDLPPAFTLYLGQRQWISLSLADLIMKGCECRVYEGGSGEYHRCYGIDLYTLLAGYGVDAGLSPVYAKDAAGKQTKLALVEKGRYILAWYSVYETKKTAIENSTDLKLYGDGIVLDDFVSLHLSPRISSSGPLPVKKPWGTEAEISSASFYCAVEREGQRYYYYFSQEEMRDRYALSEVSYQYDDHQVQKIVNCRGLLLSDMMDSLCDETGKRLALPDNWQIQYLEEDAYHTDTPTYIDRLSDLRGYNRALLAFEKKECFACSDRYHENEKTFRSLELPSVYRNAMSANEAAVKGVMGVMVREWASILAPEGYKLVLLNEDDGGSVIKEAAVRGALDGMRIGVRPPYIARFEAADAGGCVLNIGEGAAVRFLYREKGFVDVSEHGIRRTVYASKLKVGLTVIPESLEEVEALVLFGDAAILSDDSRAVVQPRRNLFIDKRGITDKTTPFGYGNLVMYRYEGWSLSDFFRQLDISCTECVAVNAAGMKMQIRGIEDCFVSFRHSESKGVPYNTAVYKRRKREYARPRLINRYDGDIIIDDVVEFIVA
;
A
#
# COMPACT_ATOMS: atom_id res chain seq x y z
N MET A 1 4.42 38.55 -15.05
CA MET A 1 4.79 37.36 -14.25
C MET A 1 3.76 37.23 -13.12
N ASN A 2 2.62 36.62 -13.42
CA ASN A 2 1.60 36.27 -12.42
C ASN A 2 1.30 34.78 -12.64
N ASP A 3 1.94 33.91 -11.87
CA ASP A 3 1.63 32.47 -11.83
C ASP A 3 2.05 31.91 -10.48
N THR A 4 1.28 32.20 -9.45
CA THR A 4 1.42 31.57 -8.13
C THR A 4 0.55 30.31 -8.00
N GLY A 5 -0.12 29.87 -9.07
CA GLY A 5 -1.11 28.79 -9.04
C GLY A 5 -0.64 27.40 -9.53
N SER A 6 0.54 27.24 -10.14
CA SER A 6 0.94 25.94 -10.73
C SER A 6 2.39 25.48 -10.49
N MET A 7 3.08 26.01 -9.46
CA MET A 7 4.49 25.64 -9.20
C MET A 7 4.73 24.17 -8.80
N LEU A 8 3.71 23.38 -8.50
CA LEU A 8 3.85 21.98 -8.00
C LEU A 8 3.99 20.90 -9.09
N ASN A 9 4.01 21.24 -10.38
CA ASN A 9 4.01 20.26 -11.48
C ASN A 9 5.37 20.14 -12.20
N GLY A 10 6.48 20.45 -11.53
CA GLY A 10 7.85 20.39 -12.07
C GLY A 10 8.68 19.19 -11.59
N LEU A 11 9.92 19.10 -12.06
CA LEU A 11 10.92 18.13 -11.60
C LEU A 11 11.94 18.82 -10.70
N VAL A 12 12.02 18.40 -9.44
CA VAL A 12 12.95 18.91 -8.43
C VAL A 12 14.16 17.99 -8.32
N ILE A 13 15.35 18.56 -8.20
CA ILE A 13 16.61 17.83 -8.00
C ILE A 13 17.34 18.43 -6.79
N GLY A 14 17.48 17.64 -5.74
CA GLY A 14 18.24 18.01 -4.54
C GLY A 14 19.73 17.69 -4.67
N ARG A 15 20.59 18.53 -4.09
CA ARG A 15 22.06 18.37 -4.08
C ARG A 15 22.66 18.79 -2.73
N LYS A 16 23.78 18.20 -2.34
CA LYS A 16 24.45 18.48 -1.04
C LYS A 16 25.09 19.86 -1.02
N SER A 17 25.50 20.39 -2.17
CA SER A 17 26.21 21.66 -2.31
C SER A 17 25.55 22.63 -3.31
N GLY A 18 25.81 23.93 -3.14
CA GLY A 18 25.21 25.01 -3.95
C GLY A 18 25.96 25.39 -5.23
N ALA A 19 26.91 24.58 -5.70
CA ALA A 19 27.91 24.99 -6.70
C ALA A 19 27.46 24.93 -8.19
N GLY A 20 26.22 24.51 -8.48
CA GLY A 20 25.73 24.36 -9.86
C GLY A 20 24.76 25.46 -10.31
N GLU A 21 24.33 25.40 -11.57
CA GLU A 21 23.31 26.31 -12.12
C GLU A 21 22.02 26.28 -11.29
N GLU A 22 21.32 27.41 -11.23
CA GLU A 22 19.97 27.50 -10.68
C GLU A 22 18.94 27.16 -11.77
N GLY A 23 17.92 26.39 -11.40
CA GLY A 23 16.84 26.00 -12.31
C GLY A 23 15.79 27.10 -12.48
N SER A 24 14.52 26.71 -12.56
CA SER A 24 13.38 27.65 -12.60
C SER A 24 13.09 28.32 -11.25
N ILE A 25 13.76 27.92 -10.17
CA ILE A 25 13.58 28.45 -8.82
C ILE A 25 14.92 28.86 -8.20
N GLN A 26 14.89 29.93 -7.41
CA GLN A 26 16.01 30.40 -6.61
C GLN A 26 15.83 29.99 -5.16
N THR A 27 16.92 29.68 -4.48
CA THR A 27 16.94 29.30 -3.06
C THR A 27 18.18 29.92 -2.40
N TYR A 28 18.15 30.20 -1.09
CA TYR A 28 19.28 30.83 -0.41
C TYR A 28 20.58 30.02 -0.53
N SER A 29 20.49 28.71 -0.29
CA SER A 29 21.64 27.81 -0.26
C SER A 29 22.03 27.26 -1.63
N LYS A 30 21.18 27.47 -2.63
CA LYS A 30 21.31 26.90 -3.97
C LYS A 30 21.39 25.37 -3.96
N ARG A 31 20.94 24.67 -2.91
CA ARG A 31 20.97 23.20 -2.82
C ARG A 31 19.88 22.50 -3.64
N LEU A 32 19.20 23.25 -4.51
CA LEU A 32 18.07 22.77 -5.28
C LEU A 32 18.12 23.27 -6.72
N PHE A 33 17.80 22.38 -7.63
CA PHE A 33 17.60 22.65 -9.04
C PHE A 33 16.18 22.21 -9.41
N MET A 34 15.49 22.97 -10.26
CA MET A 34 14.11 22.66 -10.65
C MET A 34 13.89 22.91 -12.13
N ILE A 35 13.17 22.00 -12.79
CA ILE A 35 12.60 22.23 -14.12
C ILE A 35 11.09 22.44 -13.93
N GLY A 36 10.60 23.65 -14.25
CA GLY A 36 9.19 23.98 -14.13
C GLY A 36 8.30 23.21 -15.12
N GLU A 37 7.02 23.06 -14.78
CA GLU A 37 6.01 22.38 -15.63
C GLU A 37 5.98 22.92 -17.07
N ARG A 38 6.03 24.24 -17.24
CA ARG A 38 6.03 24.88 -18.57
C ARG A 38 7.27 24.54 -19.39
N GLU A 39 8.40 24.36 -18.73
CA GLU A 39 9.64 23.98 -19.39
C GLU A 39 9.60 22.52 -19.83
N LEU A 40 9.08 21.63 -18.96
CA LEU A 40 8.81 20.23 -19.33
C LEU A 40 7.81 20.13 -20.50
N PHE A 41 6.79 20.99 -20.50
CA PHE A 41 5.80 21.05 -21.59
C PHE A 41 6.42 21.52 -22.91
N SER A 42 7.25 22.58 -22.88
CA SER A 42 8.01 23.04 -24.05
C SER A 42 8.93 21.93 -24.57
N LEU A 43 9.65 21.27 -23.65
CA LEU A 43 10.59 20.20 -23.99
C LEU A 43 9.88 19.00 -24.64
N ALA A 44 8.74 18.55 -24.13
CA ALA A 44 8.04 17.43 -24.75
C ALA A 44 7.56 17.75 -26.18
N GLY A 45 7.22 19.02 -26.45
CA GLY A 45 6.81 19.47 -27.79
C GLY A 45 7.97 19.67 -28.76
N LYS A 46 9.10 20.21 -28.30
CA LYS A 46 10.25 20.57 -29.15
C LYS A 46 11.35 19.51 -29.18
N LYS A 47 11.41 18.64 -28.17
CA LYS A 47 12.34 17.52 -28.03
C LYS A 47 13.80 17.97 -28.16
N GLU A 48 14.55 17.39 -29.08
CA GLU A 48 15.94 17.75 -29.37
C GLU A 48 16.11 19.22 -29.78
N ASN A 49 15.04 19.86 -30.29
CA ASN A 49 15.03 21.27 -30.71
C ASN A 49 14.67 22.25 -29.59
N ASP A 50 14.44 21.79 -28.36
CA ASP A 50 14.23 22.71 -27.24
C ASP A 50 15.53 23.46 -26.91
N ALA A 51 15.46 24.78 -26.88
CA ALA A 51 16.65 25.63 -26.73
C ALA A 51 17.38 25.44 -25.39
N ARG A 52 16.67 25.03 -24.33
CA ARG A 52 17.25 24.89 -22.99
C ARG A 52 17.61 23.44 -22.69
N TRP A 53 16.71 22.52 -22.99
CA TRP A 53 16.79 21.13 -22.55
C TRP A 53 17.01 20.12 -23.67
N GLY A 54 16.98 20.54 -24.95
CA GLY A 54 17.11 19.64 -26.10
C GLY A 54 18.43 18.86 -26.13
N ARG A 55 19.52 19.42 -25.58
CA ARG A 55 20.83 18.74 -25.42
C ARG A 55 20.79 17.51 -24.52
N CYS A 56 19.82 17.44 -23.62
CA CYS A 56 19.59 16.30 -22.73
C CYS A 56 18.62 15.29 -23.32
N TRP A 57 17.95 15.60 -24.44
CA TRP A 57 16.98 14.69 -25.02
C TRP A 57 17.65 13.46 -25.62
N SER A 58 17.09 12.28 -25.36
CA SER A 58 17.54 11.02 -25.95
C SER A 58 16.38 10.04 -26.13
N TRP A 59 16.54 9.15 -27.12
CA TRP A 59 15.64 8.01 -27.36
C TRP A 59 16.35 6.71 -27.01
N ARG A 60 15.66 5.82 -26.28
CA ARG A 60 16.20 4.55 -25.77
C ARG A 60 15.15 3.45 -25.76
N LYS A 61 15.61 2.20 -25.89
CA LYS A 61 14.79 1.00 -25.74
C LYS A 61 14.93 0.44 -24.33
N TYR A 62 13.83 -0.10 -23.80
CA TYR A 62 13.76 -0.71 -22.49
C TYR A 62 12.95 -2.00 -22.55
N SER A 63 13.34 -2.96 -21.74
CA SER A 63 12.68 -4.25 -21.55
C SER A 63 12.14 -4.30 -20.13
N ALA A 64 11.05 -5.03 -19.96
CA ALA A 64 10.37 -5.18 -18.69
C ALA A 64 9.83 -6.57 -18.52
N ARG A 65 10.03 -7.13 -17.33
CA ARG A 65 9.47 -8.41 -16.92
C ARG A 65 8.57 -8.19 -15.71
N GLU A 66 7.32 -8.60 -15.83
CA GLU A 66 6.33 -8.57 -14.76
C GLU A 66 5.94 -10.00 -14.40
N ASP A 67 5.86 -10.32 -13.11
CA ASP A 67 5.33 -11.60 -12.64
C ASP A 67 4.16 -11.36 -11.70
N HIS A 68 2.97 -11.66 -12.22
CA HIS A 68 1.73 -11.58 -11.47
C HIS A 68 1.09 -12.95 -11.29
N GLY A 69 1.87 -14.03 -11.29
CA GLY A 69 1.41 -15.43 -11.30
C GLY A 69 1.55 -16.10 -12.67
N MET A 70 1.76 -15.31 -13.72
CA MET A 70 2.36 -15.73 -14.99
C MET A 70 3.34 -14.65 -15.42
N VAL A 71 4.50 -15.06 -15.92
CA VAL A 71 5.55 -14.17 -16.42
C VAL A 71 5.09 -13.49 -17.70
N ALA A 72 5.18 -12.16 -17.75
CA ALA A 72 4.96 -11.35 -18.93
C ALA A 72 6.20 -10.49 -19.23
N GLU A 73 6.62 -10.46 -20.50
CA GLU A 73 7.73 -9.64 -20.98
C GLU A 73 7.24 -8.55 -21.93
N HIS A 74 7.74 -7.32 -21.77
CA HIS A 74 7.31 -6.12 -22.49
C HIS A 74 8.51 -5.30 -22.95
N ASN A 75 8.42 -4.72 -24.15
CA ASN A 75 9.45 -3.84 -24.70
C ASN A 75 8.87 -2.44 -24.95
N TYR A 76 9.71 -1.42 -24.74
CA TYR A 76 9.32 -0.02 -24.84
C TYR A 76 10.37 0.79 -25.60
N LEU A 77 9.91 1.80 -26.33
CA LEU A 77 10.72 2.91 -26.83
C LEU A 77 10.33 4.17 -26.03
N ALA A 78 11.31 4.83 -25.43
CA ALA A 78 11.05 6.02 -24.62
C ALA A 78 11.96 7.19 -25.02
N GLY A 79 11.40 8.39 -24.97
CA GLY A 79 12.04 9.66 -25.32
C GLY A 79 11.95 10.65 -24.15
N GLY A 80 13.07 11.26 -23.78
CA GLY A 80 13.11 12.21 -22.67
C GLY A 80 14.52 12.62 -22.25
N LEU A 81 14.64 13.12 -21.03
CA LEU A 81 15.90 13.63 -20.47
C LEU A 81 16.82 12.48 -20.06
N ASP A 82 18.02 12.42 -20.63
CA ASP A 82 19.11 11.55 -20.14
C ASP A 82 19.43 11.90 -18.68
N LEU A 83 19.29 10.94 -17.78
CA LEU A 83 19.40 11.17 -16.34
C LEU A 83 20.80 11.65 -15.97
N LYS A 84 21.86 11.04 -16.52
CA LYS A 84 23.24 11.43 -16.20
C LYS A 84 23.49 12.88 -16.61
N ARG A 85 23.16 13.23 -17.86
CA ARG A 85 23.32 14.61 -18.35
C ARG A 85 22.51 15.61 -17.54
N LEU A 86 21.30 15.24 -17.13
CA LEU A 86 20.46 16.08 -16.28
C LEU A 86 21.09 16.33 -14.91
N LEU A 87 21.61 15.29 -14.25
CA LEU A 87 22.26 15.42 -12.95
C LEU A 87 23.58 16.22 -13.04
N ASP A 88 24.32 16.07 -14.14
CA ASP A 88 25.52 16.87 -14.43
C ASP A 88 25.18 18.35 -14.53
N LEU A 89 24.12 18.71 -15.26
CA LEU A 89 23.65 20.09 -15.37
C LEU A 89 23.09 20.62 -14.06
N ALA A 90 22.42 19.77 -13.29
CA ALA A 90 21.97 20.11 -11.95
C ALA A 90 23.14 20.25 -10.95
N GLY A 91 24.39 19.98 -11.36
CA GLY A 91 25.59 20.22 -10.57
C GLY A 91 25.84 19.18 -9.47
N LEU A 92 25.32 17.97 -9.62
CA LEU A 92 25.65 16.87 -8.71
C LEU A 92 27.07 16.36 -8.99
N SER A 93 27.84 16.14 -7.92
CA SER A 93 29.14 15.49 -7.98
C SER A 93 29.02 14.03 -8.46
N GLU A 94 30.14 13.45 -8.91
CA GLU A 94 30.21 12.03 -9.29
C GLU A 94 29.78 11.11 -8.14
N GLU A 95 30.18 11.43 -6.90
CA GLU A 95 29.82 10.67 -5.70
C GLU A 95 28.30 10.67 -5.46
N GLU A 96 27.67 11.85 -5.54
CA GLU A 96 26.22 11.99 -5.33
C GLU A 96 25.40 11.22 -6.36
N LYS A 97 25.76 11.32 -7.64
CA LYS A 97 24.96 10.73 -8.73
C LYS A 97 25.24 9.24 -8.96
N CYS A 98 26.42 8.74 -8.59
CA CYS A 98 26.75 7.31 -8.68
C CYS A 98 26.36 6.52 -7.42
N GLY A 99 25.98 7.19 -6.32
CA GLY A 99 25.53 6.57 -5.08
C GLY A 99 24.08 6.06 -5.13
N ARG A 100 23.35 6.30 -4.04
CA ARG A 100 21.93 5.93 -3.88
C ARG A 100 21.06 7.16 -4.13
N LEU A 101 20.17 7.10 -5.13
CA LEU A 101 19.24 8.17 -5.44
C LEU A 101 17.81 7.76 -5.08
N ALA A 102 17.11 8.67 -4.39
CA ALA A 102 15.67 8.62 -4.19
C ALA A 102 14.97 9.34 -5.34
N PHE A 103 13.98 8.67 -5.93
CA PHE A 103 13.11 9.15 -6.99
C PHE A 103 11.69 9.27 -6.42
N ALA A 104 11.17 10.48 -6.34
CA ALA A 104 9.88 10.80 -5.74
C ALA A 104 8.85 11.23 -6.79
N ALA A 105 7.61 10.79 -6.62
CA ALA A 105 6.39 11.26 -7.27
C ALA A 105 5.38 11.62 -6.16
N PRO A 106 4.27 12.33 -6.45
CA PRO A 106 3.30 12.76 -5.43
C PRO A 106 2.80 11.64 -4.53
N ASN A 107 2.76 10.42 -5.07
CA ASN A 107 2.34 9.18 -4.43
C ASN A 107 3.31 8.02 -4.77
N TYR A 108 4.62 8.27 -4.90
CA TYR A 108 5.61 7.17 -4.90
C TYR A 108 7.01 7.64 -4.45
N MET A 109 7.82 6.80 -3.80
CA MET A 109 9.27 7.03 -3.68
C MET A 109 10.04 5.72 -3.83
N ALA A 110 11.04 5.68 -4.70
CA ALA A 110 11.98 4.57 -4.78
C ALA A 110 13.41 5.01 -4.57
N VAL A 111 14.17 4.17 -3.88
CA VAL A 111 15.62 4.30 -3.80
C VAL A 111 16.25 3.32 -4.77
N VAL A 112 17.06 3.84 -5.69
CA VAL A 112 17.80 3.04 -6.67
C VAL A 112 19.28 3.16 -6.40
N ASP A 113 19.93 2.01 -6.22
CA ASP A 113 21.38 1.93 -6.11
C ASP A 113 22.01 1.93 -7.50
N HIS A 114 23.02 2.78 -7.69
CA HIS A 114 23.77 2.93 -8.95
C HIS A 114 22.85 3.12 -10.17
N PRO A 115 21.99 4.15 -10.19
CA PRO A 115 20.99 4.34 -11.25
C PRO A 115 21.60 4.63 -12.63
N LEU A 116 22.90 4.92 -12.70
CA LEU A 116 23.61 5.33 -13.91
C LEU A 116 24.44 4.22 -14.58
N SER A 117 24.53 3.03 -13.99
CA SER A 117 25.41 1.95 -14.50
C SER A 117 24.80 0.57 -14.33
N GLY A 118 25.32 -0.40 -15.10
CA GLY A 118 24.93 -1.81 -14.99
C GLY A 118 23.48 -2.10 -15.37
N ARG A 119 22.89 -1.31 -16.27
CA ARG A 119 21.50 -1.45 -16.73
C ARG A 119 21.44 -1.73 -18.22
N TYR A 120 20.57 -2.65 -18.61
CA TYR A 120 20.50 -3.20 -19.95
C TYR A 120 19.06 -3.28 -20.47
N PHE A 121 18.94 -3.23 -21.79
CA PHE A 121 17.79 -3.67 -22.57
C PHE A 121 18.04 -5.10 -23.03
N PHE A 122 17.07 -5.99 -22.84
CA PHE A 122 17.08 -7.36 -23.35
C PHE A 122 16.11 -7.46 -24.53
N ASP A 123 16.59 -7.89 -25.69
CA ASP A 123 15.72 -8.20 -26.82
C ASP A 123 15.03 -9.57 -26.65
N GLU A 124 14.12 -9.92 -27.57
CA GLU A 124 13.38 -11.19 -27.53
C GLU A 124 14.29 -12.43 -27.56
N ASN A 125 15.48 -12.30 -28.15
CA ASN A 125 16.50 -13.35 -28.23
C ASN A 125 17.40 -13.39 -26.98
N GLY A 126 17.23 -12.45 -26.04
CA GLY A 126 18.03 -12.32 -24.82
C GLY A 126 19.36 -11.60 -25.00
N HIS A 127 19.60 -10.92 -26.12
CA HIS A 127 20.80 -10.10 -26.27
C HIS A 127 20.68 -8.85 -25.39
N ARG A 128 21.74 -8.61 -24.59
CA ARG A 128 21.83 -7.44 -23.73
C ARG A 128 22.48 -6.26 -24.44
N ASN A 129 21.89 -5.09 -24.33
CA ASN A 129 22.46 -3.81 -24.78
C ASN A 129 22.42 -2.81 -23.63
N GLU A 130 23.52 -2.12 -23.35
CA GLU A 130 23.55 -1.11 -22.28
C GLU A 130 22.54 0.00 -22.58
N THR A 131 21.70 0.31 -21.59
CA THR A 131 20.63 1.32 -21.74
C THR A 131 20.63 2.27 -20.53
N PRO A 132 21.14 3.51 -20.69
CA PRO A 132 21.12 4.51 -19.63
C PRO A 132 19.70 4.86 -19.18
N ALA A 133 19.56 5.29 -17.93
CA ALA A 133 18.28 5.75 -17.41
C ALA A 133 17.87 7.11 -18.02
N ILE A 134 16.58 7.28 -18.28
CA ILE A 134 16.00 8.54 -18.75
C ILE A 134 14.78 8.93 -17.92
N ILE A 135 14.52 10.24 -17.84
CA ILE A 135 13.22 10.78 -17.45
C ILE A 135 12.39 10.96 -18.72
N ALA A 136 11.63 9.93 -19.06
CA ALA A 136 10.78 9.88 -20.24
C ALA A 136 9.62 10.87 -20.14
N LEU A 137 9.45 11.69 -21.17
CA LEU A 137 8.25 12.50 -21.40
C LEU A 137 7.34 11.88 -22.47
N GLU A 138 7.87 10.92 -23.22
CA GLU A 138 7.17 10.12 -24.22
C GLU A 138 7.58 8.64 -24.10
N SER A 139 6.62 7.73 -24.22
CA SER A 139 6.85 6.29 -24.18
C SER A 139 5.88 5.56 -25.09
N MET A 140 6.36 4.55 -25.81
CA MET A 140 5.58 3.71 -26.73
C MET A 140 5.86 2.26 -26.41
N ARG A 141 4.82 1.42 -26.39
CA ARG A 141 5.01 -0.04 -26.27
C ARG A 141 5.37 -0.60 -27.64
N ILE A 142 6.37 -1.47 -27.68
CA ILE A 142 6.78 -2.22 -28.86
C ILE A 142 5.99 -3.54 -28.83
N THR A 143 5.22 -3.80 -29.88
CA THR A 143 4.47 -5.05 -30.07
C THR A 143 5.35 -6.13 -30.67
N ALA A 144 4.88 -7.38 -30.65
CA ALA A 144 5.62 -8.54 -31.16
C ALA A 144 5.94 -8.46 -32.67
N ASP A 145 5.18 -7.66 -33.44
CA ASP A 145 5.45 -7.38 -34.85
C ASP A 145 6.44 -6.21 -35.05
N GLY A 146 6.99 -5.66 -33.97
CA GLY A 146 7.92 -4.53 -33.98
C GLY A 146 7.27 -3.16 -34.18
N THR A 147 5.94 -3.08 -34.28
CA THR A 147 5.25 -1.78 -34.35
C THR A 147 5.20 -1.09 -32.99
N THR A 148 5.00 0.24 -33.00
CA THR A 148 4.95 1.04 -31.77
C THR A 148 3.54 1.57 -31.54
N ILE A 149 3.01 1.32 -30.34
CA ILE A 149 1.73 1.85 -29.91
C ILE A 149 2.00 2.97 -28.91
N ALA A 150 1.74 4.21 -29.34
CA ALA A 150 1.89 5.38 -28.48
C ALA A 150 0.76 5.43 -27.43
N SER A 151 1.13 5.64 -26.17
CA SER A 151 0.15 5.95 -25.13
C SER A 151 -0.37 7.38 -25.34
N LYS A 152 -1.66 7.56 -25.69
CA LYS A 152 -2.29 8.89 -25.80
C LYS A 152 -2.48 9.51 -24.41
N ALA A 153 -1.44 10.09 -23.83
CA ALA A 153 -1.58 10.85 -22.59
C ALA A 153 -2.04 12.28 -22.88
N ARG A 154 -3.13 12.74 -22.21
CA ARG A 154 -3.62 14.14 -22.29
C ARG A 154 -2.74 15.13 -21.50
N LYS A 155 -1.82 14.64 -20.66
CA LYS A 155 -0.89 15.42 -19.83
C LYS A 155 0.49 14.77 -19.87
N ILE A 156 1.55 15.59 -19.81
CA ILE A 156 2.94 15.13 -19.73
C ILE A 156 3.23 14.79 -18.27
N TYR A 157 3.49 13.52 -18.00
CA TYR A 157 3.95 13.05 -16.70
C TYR A 157 5.36 12.51 -16.88
N PRO A 158 6.39 13.13 -16.27
CA PRO A 158 7.74 12.58 -16.27
C PRO A 158 7.73 11.15 -15.72
N LYS A 159 8.36 10.22 -16.43
CA LYS A 159 8.49 8.83 -16.01
C LYS A 159 9.94 8.41 -15.95
N LEU A 160 10.36 7.82 -14.83
CA LEU A 160 11.68 7.20 -14.78
C LEU A 160 11.63 5.90 -15.59
N PHE A 161 12.49 5.78 -16.60
CA PHE A 161 12.80 4.52 -17.28
C PHE A 161 14.23 4.13 -16.94
N PHE A 162 14.41 2.93 -16.39
CA PHE A 162 15.71 2.31 -16.14
C PHE A 162 15.74 0.91 -16.74
N GLY A 163 16.90 0.48 -17.24
CA GLY A 163 17.08 -0.88 -17.78
C GLY A 163 17.12 -1.96 -16.69
N GLN A 164 17.07 -3.22 -17.09
CA GLN A 164 17.22 -4.39 -16.21
C GLN A 164 18.72 -4.70 -15.99
N ARG A 165 19.10 -5.20 -14.81
CA ARG A 165 20.43 -5.77 -14.53
C ARG A 165 20.58 -7.16 -15.14
N GLU A 166 19.51 -7.96 -15.03
CA GLU A 166 19.43 -9.34 -15.51
C GLU A 166 18.10 -9.55 -16.24
N ARG A 167 18.02 -10.51 -17.16
CA ARG A 167 16.81 -10.74 -17.96
C ARG A 167 15.61 -11.12 -17.07
N GLU A 168 15.89 -11.91 -16.04
CA GLU A 168 14.92 -12.46 -15.11
C GLU A 168 14.52 -11.47 -14.00
N GLU A 169 15.17 -10.30 -13.90
CA GLU A 169 14.83 -9.27 -12.91
C GLU A 169 13.37 -8.82 -13.11
N ILE A 170 12.51 -9.14 -12.14
CA ILE A 170 11.15 -8.61 -12.09
C ILE A 170 11.27 -7.11 -11.87
N ASN A 171 10.65 -6.34 -12.75
CA ASN A 171 10.69 -4.90 -12.69
C ASN A 171 9.97 -4.41 -11.42
N GLN A 172 10.76 -4.11 -10.39
CA GLN A 172 10.32 -3.44 -9.16
C GLN A 172 10.00 -1.97 -9.47
N CYS A 173 8.93 -1.73 -10.21
CA CYS A 173 8.38 -0.41 -10.54
C CYS A 173 9.23 0.45 -11.52
N SER A 174 9.60 -0.11 -12.68
CA SER A 174 10.30 0.62 -13.77
C SER A 174 9.46 1.68 -14.51
N PHE A 175 8.30 2.05 -13.97
CA PHE A 175 7.36 3.02 -14.54
C PHE A 175 6.75 3.90 -13.46
N VAL A 176 7.57 4.75 -12.84
CA VAL A 176 7.06 5.75 -11.88
C VAL A 176 6.42 6.88 -12.67
N HIS A 177 5.10 6.95 -12.67
CA HIS A 177 4.38 8.05 -13.29
C HIS A 177 4.39 9.29 -12.40
N GLY A 178 4.61 10.47 -13.00
CA GLY A 178 4.52 11.74 -12.30
C GLY A 178 5.71 12.03 -11.41
N LEU A 179 6.91 11.61 -11.83
CA LEU A 179 8.14 11.90 -11.11
C LEU A 179 8.29 13.42 -10.90
N CYS A 180 8.40 13.83 -9.64
CA CYS A 180 8.50 15.22 -9.21
C CYS A 180 9.80 15.51 -8.43
N GLY A 181 10.56 14.49 -8.00
CA GLY A 181 11.77 14.66 -7.21
C GLY A 181 12.87 13.64 -7.52
N ILE A 182 14.12 14.08 -7.48
CA ILE A 182 15.33 13.24 -7.52
C ILE A 182 16.31 13.78 -6.48
N GLN A 183 16.82 12.95 -5.59
CA GLN A 183 17.78 13.41 -4.58
C GLN A 183 18.70 12.28 -4.07
N PRO A 184 19.94 12.58 -3.67
CA PRO A 184 20.73 11.68 -2.84
C PRO A 184 19.99 11.34 -1.53
N VAL A 185 20.06 10.08 -1.10
CA VAL A 185 19.37 9.61 0.12
C VAL A 185 19.93 10.26 1.39
N ASP A 186 21.18 10.70 1.35
CA ASP A 186 21.93 11.29 2.47
C ASP A 186 22.04 12.82 2.35
N LEU A 187 21.03 13.48 1.80
CA LEU A 187 20.99 14.93 1.79
C LEU A 187 20.97 15.51 3.21
N PRO A 188 21.73 16.59 3.45
CA PRO A 188 21.63 17.34 4.70
C PRO A 188 20.22 17.93 4.86
N PRO A 189 19.66 17.94 6.08
CA PRO A 189 18.33 18.50 6.29
C PRO A 189 18.33 20.03 6.12
N ALA A 190 17.19 20.52 5.64
CA ALA A 190 16.80 21.93 5.64
C ALA A 190 16.02 22.28 6.92
N PHE A 191 15.19 21.33 7.36
CA PHE A 191 14.25 21.53 8.46
C PHE A 191 14.18 20.29 9.35
N THR A 192 14.17 20.51 10.66
CA THR A 192 13.93 19.45 11.64
C THR A 192 12.80 19.83 12.60
N LEU A 193 11.85 18.92 12.79
CA LEU A 193 10.80 19.06 13.81
C LEU A 193 11.13 18.16 14.99
N TYR A 194 11.05 18.70 16.21
CA TYR A 194 11.21 17.97 17.47
C TYR A 194 9.90 17.98 18.25
N LEU A 195 9.53 16.83 18.81
CA LEU A 195 8.47 16.70 19.81
C LEU A 195 9.11 16.29 21.14
N GLY A 196 9.15 17.22 22.10
CA GLY A 196 9.97 17.11 23.30
C GLY A 196 11.46 17.16 22.98
N GLN A 197 12.22 16.20 23.49
CA GLN A 197 13.65 16.05 23.16
C GLN A 197 13.89 15.16 21.93
N ARG A 198 12.84 14.62 21.32
CA ARG A 198 12.95 13.65 20.23
C ARG A 198 12.79 14.32 18.87
N GLN A 199 13.68 14.00 17.94
CA GLN A 199 13.52 14.34 16.53
C GLN A 199 12.31 13.60 15.96
N TRP A 200 11.36 14.34 15.43
CA TRP A 200 10.11 13.86 14.84
C TRP A 200 10.19 13.78 13.31
N ILE A 201 10.69 14.83 12.65
CA ILE A 201 10.86 14.85 11.18
C ILE A 201 12.18 15.53 10.86
N SER A 202 12.84 15.07 9.81
CA SER A 202 13.99 15.72 9.20
C SER A 202 13.77 15.76 7.68
N LEU A 203 13.62 16.96 7.11
CA LEU A 203 13.30 17.17 5.70
C LEU A 203 14.44 17.86 4.97
N SER A 204 14.76 17.38 3.77
CA SER A 204 15.61 18.11 2.83
C SER A 204 14.85 19.32 2.26
N LEU A 205 15.57 20.22 1.60
CA LEU A 205 14.93 21.35 0.91
C LEU A 205 14.04 20.87 -0.25
N ALA A 206 14.44 19.80 -0.93
CA ALA A 206 13.63 19.20 -1.99
C ALA A 206 12.33 18.62 -1.44
N ASP A 207 12.37 17.96 -0.27
CA ASP A 207 11.17 17.44 0.39
C ASP A 207 10.17 18.56 0.68
N LEU A 208 10.63 19.69 1.21
CA LEU A 208 9.76 20.84 1.52
C LEU A 208 9.08 21.40 0.29
N ILE A 209 9.81 21.60 -0.81
CA ILE A 209 9.26 22.16 -2.05
C ILE A 209 8.25 21.21 -2.69
N MET A 210 8.49 19.90 -2.62
CA MET A 210 7.53 18.89 -3.07
C MET A 210 6.23 18.88 -2.26
N LYS A 211 6.24 19.32 -0.99
CA LYS A 211 5.04 19.41 -0.15
C LYS A 211 4.16 20.62 -0.47
N GLY A 212 4.72 21.68 -1.04
CA GLY A 212 3.98 22.88 -1.35
C GLY A 212 4.90 24.05 -1.67
N CYS A 213 4.43 24.98 -2.50
CA CYS A 213 5.11 26.24 -2.77
C CYS A 213 4.08 27.36 -2.82
N GLU A 214 4.30 28.39 -2.02
CA GLU A 214 3.49 29.58 -1.91
C GLU A 214 4.35 30.84 -2.01
N CYS A 215 3.73 31.93 -2.46
CA CYS A 215 4.33 33.25 -2.45
C CYS A 215 3.46 34.20 -1.63
N ARG A 216 4.05 34.84 -0.63
CA ARG A 216 3.37 35.78 0.26
C ARG A 216 4.29 36.97 0.57
N VAL A 217 3.69 38.10 0.92
CA VAL A 217 4.42 39.30 1.32
C VAL A 217 4.34 39.46 2.82
N TYR A 218 5.49 39.66 3.47
CA TYR A 218 5.60 39.92 4.90
C TYR A 218 6.40 41.19 5.16
N GLU A 219 6.22 41.81 6.33
CA GLU A 219 7.12 42.86 6.79
C GLU A 219 8.48 42.24 7.17
N GLY A 220 9.54 42.77 6.60
CA GLY A 220 10.91 42.27 6.68
C GLY A 220 11.72 42.76 7.87
N GLY A 221 11.10 43.55 8.75
CA GLY A 221 11.77 44.40 9.72
C GLY A 221 12.15 45.76 9.10
N SER A 222 12.28 46.79 9.93
CA SER A 222 12.63 48.17 9.51
C SER A 222 11.66 48.88 8.54
N GLY A 223 10.43 48.37 8.39
CA GLY A 223 9.40 48.96 7.53
C GLY A 223 9.51 48.60 6.04
N GLU A 224 10.46 47.74 5.66
CA GLU A 224 10.53 47.18 4.30
C GLU A 224 9.69 45.90 4.18
N TYR A 225 9.13 45.64 2.99
CA TYR A 225 8.31 44.46 2.72
C TYR A 225 9.09 43.45 1.86
N HIS A 226 9.03 42.18 2.26
CA HIS A 226 9.71 41.08 1.60
C HIS A 226 8.70 40.16 0.91
N ARG A 227 8.93 39.88 -0.37
CA ARG A 227 8.23 38.82 -1.09
C ARG A 227 8.92 37.50 -0.79
N CYS A 228 8.21 36.61 -0.12
CA CYS A 228 8.73 35.35 0.38
C CYS A 228 8.16 34.19 -0.43
N TYR A 229 9.03 33.25 -0.81
CA TYR A 229 8.70 32.00 -1.49
C TYR A 229 9.00 30.85 -0.54
N GLY A 230 7.99 30.04 -0.24
CA GLY A 230 8.06 29.09 0.87
C GLY A 230 6.85 28.19 1.01
N ILE A 231 6.75 27.50 2.14
CA ILE A 231 5.58 26.68 2.52
C ILE A 231 4.92 27.25 3.78
N ASP A 232 3.59 27.24 3.80
CA ASP A 232 2.80 27.60 4.98
C ASP A 232 3.09 26.63 6.14
N LEU A 233 3.53 27.18 7.28
CA LEU A 233 4.00 26.35 8.39
C LEU A 233 2.87 25.51 8.97
N TYR A 234 1.66 26.06 9.07
CA TYR A 234 0.50 25.33 9.56
C TYR A 234 0.17 24.14 8.64
N THR A 235 0.16 24.36 7.33
CA THR A 235 -0.10 23.31 6.34
C THR A 235 0.95 22.21 6.41
N LEU A 236 2.23 22.56 6.59
CA LEU A 236 3.30 21.58 6.80
C LEU A 236 3.03 20.74 8.05
N LEU A 237 2.81 21.38 9.22
CA LEU A 237 2.59 20.66 10.48
C LEU A 237 1.34 19.78 10.46
N ALA A 238 0.24 20.29 9.90
CA ALA A 238 -1.00 19.54 9.72
C ALA A 238 -0.79 18.30 8.82
N GLY A 239 0.05 18.41 7.78
CA GLY A 239 0.43 17.29 6.91
C GLY A 239 1.15 16.15 7.64
N TYR A 240 1.72 16.41 8.82
CA TYR A 240 2.32 15.40 9.69
C TYR A 240 1.46 15.05 10.92
N GLY A 241 0.18 15.48 10.92
CA GLY A 241 -0.75 15.24 12.01
C GLY A 241 -0.40 15.99 13.30
N VAL A 242 0.38 17.06 13.20
CA VAL A 242 0.76 17.91 14.34
C VAL A 242 -0.23 19.06 14.44
N ASP A 243 -0.99 19.09 15.54
CA ASP A 243 -1.89 20.20 15.85
C ASP A 243 -1.12 21.27 16.62
N ALA A 244 -0.61 22.23 15.86
CA ALA A 244 0.13 23.37 16.38
C ALA A 244 -0.78 24.39 17.10
N GLY A 245 -2.11 24.21 17.06
CA GLY A 245 -3.08 25.06 17.77
C GLY A 245 -3.14 24.80 19.28
N LEU A 246 -2.65 23.64 19.73
CA LEU A 246 -2.82 23.17 21.12
C LEU A 246 -1.53 23.16 21.95
N SER A 247 -0.38 23.50 21.38
CA SER A 247 0.92 23.39 22.07
C SER A 247 1.85 24.57 21.77
N PRO A 248 2.66 25.02 22.74
CA PRO A 248 3.65 26.05 22.47
C PRO A 248 4.68 25.55 21.47
N VAL A 249 4.93 26.36 20.43
CA VAL A 249 5.88 26.08 19.36
C VAL A 249 7.09 26.99 19.54
N TYR A 250 8.29 26.42 19.55
CA TYR A 250 9.55 27.16 19.62
C TYR A 250 10.34 26.97 18.33
N ALA A 251 10.69 28.05 17.67
CA ALA A 251 11.61 28.06 16.53
C ALA A 251 13.06 28.21 17.02
N LYS A 252 13.97 27.46 16.41
CA LYS A 252 15.39 27.51 16.73
C LYS A 252 16.20 27.81 15.47
N ASP A 253 17.09 28.78 15.58
CA ASP A 253 18.04 29.15 14.53
C ASP A 253 19.36 28.34 14.62
N ALA A 254 20.22 28.49 13.61
CA ALA A 254 21.50 27.80 13.52
C ALA A 254 22.48 28.17 14.65
N ALA A 255 22.34 29.37 15.24
CA ALA A 255 23.12 29.80 16.40
C ALA A 255 22.61 29.17 17.72
N GLY A 256 21.44 28.51 17.67
CA GLY A 256 20.83 27.79 18.77
C GLY A 256 19.88 28.62 19.61
N LYS A 257 19.60 29.87 19.25
CA LYS A 257 18.64 30.74 19.94
C LYS A 257 17.23 30.22 19.67
N GLN A 258 16.44 30.12 20.74
CA GLN A 258 15.05 29.71 20.69
C GLN A 258 14.11 30.92 20.77
N THR A 259 13.16 30.98 19.85
CA THR A 259 12.13 32.01 19.77
C THR A 259 10.77 31.33 19.90
N LYS A 260 9.98 31.74 20.89
CA LYS A 260 8.61 31.25 21.05
C LYS A 260 7.72 31.89 20.00
N LEU A 261 6.99 31.07 19.23
CA LEU A 261 6.01 31.54 18.27
C LEU A 261 4.66 31.80 18.95
N ALA A 262 3.88 32.71 18.38
CA ALA A 262 2.46 32.79 18.70
C ALA A 262 1.71 31.58 18.11
N LEU A 263 0.39 31.54 18.30
CA LEU A 263 -0.46 30.46 17.81
C LEU A 263 -0.25 30.26 16.30
N VAL A 264 0.20 29.07 15.91
CA VAL A 264 0.47 28.74 14.49
C VAL A 264 -0.86 28.40 13.81
N GLU A 265 -1.34 29.33 12.99
CA GLU A 265 -2.58 29.20 12.22
C GLU A 265 -2.29 29.26 10.72
N LYS A 266 -3.21 28.72 9.92
CA LYS A 266 -3.14 28.79 8.46
C LYS A 266 -2.98 30.24 8.01
N GLY A 267 -1.97 30.53 7.20
CA GLY A 267 -1.74 31.89 6.72
C GLY A 267 -0.70 32.69 7.52
N ARG A 268 -0.47 32.33 8.80
CA ARG A 268 0.24 33.21 9.74
C ARG A 268 1.76 33.21 9.59
N TYR A 269 2.32 32.03 9.31
CA TYR A 269 3.76 31.83 9.21
C TYR A 269 4.13 31.12 7.90
N ILE A 270 5.23 31.53 7.29
CA ILE A 270 5.83 30.85 6.13
C ILE A 270 7.28 30.43 6.46
N LEU A 271 7.62 29.21 6.09
CA LEU A 271 9.00 28.75 5.98
C LEU A 271 9.50 29.08 4.58
N ALA A 272 10.26 30.16 4.46
CA ALA A 272 10.75 30.69 3.19
C ALA A 272 12.13 30.12 2.86
N TRP A 273 12.30 29.59 1.64
CA TRP A 273 13.61 29.21 1.08
C TRP A 273 14.20 30.28 0.17
N TYR A 274 13.42 31.31 -0.15
CA TYR A 274 13.87 32.47 -0.91
C TYR A 274 13.02 33.70 -0.59
N SER A 275 13.64 34.88 -0.59
CA SER A 275 12.93 36.15 -0.47
C SER A 275 13.65 37.28 -1.20
N VAL A 276 12.86 38.26 -1.64
CA VAL A 276 13.34 39.48 -2.30
C VAL A 276 12.66 40.70 -1.69
N TYR A 277 13.31 41.86 -1.76
CA TYR A 277 12.65 43.13 -1.45
C TYR A 277 11.51 43.38 -2.46
N GLU A 278 10.30 43.64 -1.97
CA GLU A 278 9.10 43.78 -2.82
C GLU A 278 9.26 44.91 -3.86
N THR A 279 9.89 46.02 -3.47
CA THR A 279 10.05 47.21 -4.32
C THR A 279 11.25 47.14 -5.24
N LYS A 280 12.39 46.62 -4.76
CA LYS A 280 13.67 46.61 -5.49
C LYS A 280 13.95 45.30 -6.23
N LYS A 281 13.22 44.22 -5.90
CA LYS A 281 13.40 42.86 -6.43
C LYS A 281 14.81 42.30 -6.25
N THR A 282 15.59 42.84 -5.32
CA THR A 282 16.92 42.34 -4.95
C THR A 282 16.78 41.17 -3.98
N ALA A 283 17.61 40.14 -4.14
CA ALA A 283 17.62 38.97 -3.27
C ALA A 283 18.02 39.33 -1.84
N ILE A 284 17.41 38.64 -0.88
CA ILE A 284 17.75 38.74 0.54
C ILE A 284 18.61 37.54 0.89
N GLU A 285 19.75 37.80 1.52
CA GLU A 285 20.70 36.76 1.89
C GLU A 285 20.26 35.99 3.14
N ASN A 286 20.65 34.71 3.20
CA ASN A 286 20.51 33.81 4.35
C ASN A 286 21.65 32.79 4.32
N SER A 287 22.13 32.34 5.47
CA SER A 287 23.22 31.37 5.55
C SER A 287 22.72 29.92 5.43
N THR A 288 21.52 29.65 5.97
CA THR A 288 20.87 28.33 5.89
C THR A 288 19.85 28.25 4.75
N ASP A 289 19.22 27.09 4.59
CA ASP A 289 18.16 26.88 3.60
C ASP A 289 16.91 27.73 3.85
N LEU A 290 16.62 28.12 5.09
CA LEU A 290 15.31 28.63 5.47
C LEU A 290 15.37 29.89 6.34
N LYS A 291 14.37 30.75 6.14
CA LYS A 291 13.96 31.81 7.06
C LYS A 291 12.52 31.56 7.51
N LEU A 292 12.18 31.96 8.72
CA LEU A 292 10.78 31.98 9.19
C LEU A 292 10.27 33.42 9.17
N TYR A 293 9.16 33.65 8.48
CA TYR A 293 8.44 34.92 8.46
C TYR A 293 7.03 34.76 9.03
N GLY A 294 6.58 35.73 9.82
CA GLY A 294 5.18 35.81 10.26
C GLY A 294 5.03 36.49 11.61
N ASP A 295 3.85 37.05 11.86
CA ASP A 295 3.50 37.69 13.14
C ASP A 295 4.47 38.79 13.60
N GLY A 296 5.00 39.58 12.65
CA GLY A 296 5.99 40.62 12.92
C GLY A 296 7.40 40.10 13.23
N ILE A 297 7.63 38.79 13.13
CA ILE A 297 8.93 38.15 13.34
C ILE A 297 9.56 37.79 11.99
N VAL A 298 10.86 38.07 11.87
CA VAL A 298 11.75 37.49 10.88
C VAL A 298 12.85 36.76 11.64
N LEU A 299 12.94 35.45 11.45
CA LEU A 299 14.02 34.63 11.98
C LEU A 299 14.92 34.20 10.84
N ASP A 300 16.10 34.80 10.79
CA ASP A 300 17.18 34.37 9.91
C ASP A 300 17.73 33.01 10.36
N ASP A 301 18.33 32.29 9.42
CA ASP A 301 19.04 31.04 9.69
C ASP A 301 18.24 29.98 10.46
N PHE A 302 16.95 29.86 10.13
CA PHE A 302 16.04 28.92 10.76
C PHE A 302 16.39 27.47 10.40
N VAL A 303 16.43 26.59 11.40
CA VAL A 303 16.77 25.17 11.20
C VAL A 303 15.76 24.19 11.81
N SER A 304 15.06 24.56 12.89
CA SER A 304 14.18 23.59 13.57
C SER A 304 13.03 24.18 14.36
N LEU A 305 12.01 23.35 14.58
CA LEU A 305 10.92 23.59 15.53
C LEU A 305 10.96 22.59 16.68
N HIS A 306 10.58 23.06 17.85
CA HIS A 306 10.41 22.25 19.05
C HIS A 306 9.00 22.47 19.61
N LEU A 307 8.24 21.39 19.73
CA LEU A 307 6.93 21.39 20.37
C LEU A 307 6.96 20.48 21.58
N SER A 308 6.02 20.68 22.51
CA SER A 308 5.80 19.70 23.57
C SER A 308 5.29 18.39 22.96
N PRO A 309 5.72 17.21 23.46
CA PRO A 309 5.20 15.95 22.94
C PRO A 309 3.69 15.91 23.11
N ARG A 310 2.97 15.50 22.06
CA ARG A 310 1.56 15.14 22.22
C ARG A 310 1.53 13.97 23.19
N ILE A 311 1.05 14.22 24.41
CA ILE A 311 0.68 13.18 25.35
C ILE A 311 -0.62 12.59 24.82
N SER A 312 -0.54 11.71 23.81
CA SER A 312 -1.59 10.70 23.60
C SER A 312 -1.27 9.47 24.44
N SER A 313 -1.14 9.70 25.75
CA SER A 313 -1.37 8.79 26.89
C SER A 313 -0.51 9.22 28.08
N SER A 314 -1.19 9.46 29.18
CA SER A 314 -0.66 9.94 30.45
C SER A 314 0.03 8.83 31.27
N GLY A 315 0.79 7.93 30.64
CA GLY A 315 1.46 6.82 31.33
C GLY A 315 2.85 6.50 30.78
N PRO A 316 3.79 5.98 31.60
CA PRO A 316 5.04 5.42 31.10
C PRO A 316 4.74 4.22 30.19
N LEU A 317 5.46 4.11 29.06
CA LEU A 317 5.35 2.94 28.18
C LEU A 317 5.55 1.64 28.98
N PRO A 318 4.88 0.53 28.61
CA PRO A 318 5.13 -0.76 29.23
C PRO A 318 6.60 -1.19 29.12
N VAL A 319 7.07 -2.03 30.03
CA VAL A 319 8.40 -2.67 29.95
C VAL A 319 8.23 -4.03 29.29
N LYS A 320 8.87 -4.23 28.13
CA LYS A 320 8.85 -5.49 27.40
C LYS A 320 10.23 -6.15 27.37
N LYS A 321 10.34 -7.31 28.00
CA LYS A 321 11.58 -8.11 28.04
C LYS A 321 11.60 -9.17 26.93
N PRO A 322 12.79 -9.65 26.51
CA PRO A 322 12.91 -10.69 25.49
C PRO A 322 12.54 -12.08 26.03
N TRP A 323 12.49 -13.04 25.10
CA TRP A 323 12.36 -14.50 25.25
C TRP A 323 10.98 -15.03 25.65
N GLY A 324 10.19 -14.27 26.41
CA GLY A 324 8.83 -14.64 26.80
C GLY A 324 8.73 -15.95 27.60
N THR A 325 7.67 -16.07 28.39
CA THR A 325 7.26 -17.33 29.00
C THR A 325 6.49 -18.18 27.99
N GLU A 326 6.31 -19.48 28.27
CA GLU A 326 5.48 -20.38 27.46
C GLU A 326 4.07 -19.80 27.20
N ALA A 327 3.47 -19.21 28.23
CA ALA A 327 2.15 -18.59 28.16
C ALA A 327 2.14 -17.31 27.32
N GLU A 328 3.19 -16.47 27.41
CA GLU A 328 3.33 -15.28 26.56
C GLU A 328 3.55 -15.66 25.09
N ILE A 329 4.36 -16.68 24.82
CA ILE A 329 4.60 -17.17 23.45
C ILE A 329 3.30 -17.75 22.86
N SER A 330 2.59 -18.58 23.63
CA SER A 330 1.32 -19.20 23.21
C SER A 330 0.19 -18.18 23.00
N SER A 331 0.24 -17.05 23.71
CA SER A 331 -0.74 -15.97 23.59
C SER A 331 -0.35 -14.85 22.62
N ALA A 332 0.87 -14.91 22.07
CA ALA A 332 1.39 -13.90 21.17
C ALA A 332 0.54 -13.79 19.90
N SER A 333 0.21 -12.56 19.52
CA SER A 333 -0.45 -12.21 18.26
C SER A 333 0.44 -11.35 17.37
N PHE A 334 1.55 -10.85 17.91
CA PHE A 334 2.58 -10.12 17.19
C PHE A 334 3.93 -10.37 17.87
N TYR A 335 5.04 -10.37 17.12
CA TYR A 335 6.38 -10.43 17.69
C TYR A 335 7.34 -9.40 17.10
N CYS A 336 8.37 -9.07 17.86
CA CYS A 336 9.50 -8.29 17.39
C CYS A 336 10.77 -9.10 17.60
N ALA A 337 11.60 -9.20 16.57
CA ALA A 337 12.96 -9.70 16.66
C ALA A 337 13.93 -8.52 16.57
N VAL A 338 14.91 -8.46 17.47
CA VAL A 338 15.97 -7.43 17.46
C VAL A 338 17.32 -8.13 17.36
N GLU A 339 18.10 -7.82 16.33
CA GLU A 339 19.47 -8.31 16.18
C GLU A 339 20.45 -7.28 16.74
N ARG A 340 21.15 -7.65 17.80
CA ARG A 340 22.18 -6.83 18.44
C ARG A 340 23.31 -7.73 18.88
N GLU A 341 24.55 -7.27 18.76
CA GLU A 341 25.74 -8.01 19.23
C GLU A 341 25.87 -9.41 18.60
N GLY A 342 25.41 -9.58 17.36
CA GLY A 342 25.43 -10.87 16.65
C GLY A 342 24.42 -11.90 17.16
N GLN A 343 23.48 -11.52 18.03
CA GLN A 343 22.43 -12.37 18.56
C GLN A 343 21.04 -11.78 18.27
N ARG A 344 20.05 -12.66 18.10
CA ARG A 344 18.65 -12.28 17.84
C ARG A 344 17.81 -12.49 19.09
N TYR A 345 17.16 -11.43 19.54
CA TYR A 345 16.30 -11.41 20.73
C TYR A 345 14.85 -11.29 20.30
N TYR A 346 13.95 -12.12 20.84
CA TYR A 346 12.53 -12.13 20.46
C TYR A 346 11.64 -11.57 21.56
N TYR A 347 10.66 -10.76 21.18
CA TYR A 347 9.69 -10.12 22.07
C TYR A 347 8.28 -10.47 21.61
N TYR A 348 7.41 -10.92 22.51
CA TYR A 348 6.11 -11.52 22.18
C TYR A 348 4.96 -10.70 22.73
N PHE A 349 4.08 -10.19 21.88
CA PHE A 349 2.99 -9.31 22.28
C PHE A 349 1.65 -10.01 22.12
N SER A 350 0.88 -10.13 23.20
CA SER A 350 -0.49 -10.63 23.14
C SER A 350 -1.46 -9.53 22.71
N GLN A 351 -2.59 -9.90 22.10
CA GLN A 351 -3.60 -8.91 21.70
C GLN A 351 -4.18 -8.15 22.91
N GLU A 352 -4.35 -8.82 24.04
CA GLU A 352 -4.80 -8.22 25.31
C GLU A 352 -3.78 -7.20 25.82
N GLU A 353 -2.49 -7.58 25.87
CA GLU A 353 -1.41 -6.67 26.26
C GLU A 353 -1.39 -5.41 25.38
N MET A 354 -1.46 -5.57 24.06
CA MET A 354 -1.41 -4.44 23.13
C MET A 354 -2.61 -3.51 23.25
N ARG A 355 -3.79 -4.02 23.64
CA ARG A 355 -5.01 -3.21 23.80
C ARG A 355 -5.09 -2.53 25.15
N ASP A 356 -4.63 -3.19 26.21
CA ASP A 356 -4.89 -2.75 27.58
C ASP A 356 -3.70 -2.02 28.22
N ARG A 357 -2.48 -2.30 27.78
CA ARG A 357 -1.25 -1.70 28.35
C ARG A 357 -0.66 -0.59 27.50
N TYR A 358 -1.01 -0.52 26.22
CA TYR A 358 -0.52 0.51 25.31
C TYR A 358 -1.62 1.51 24.95
N ALA A 359 -1.19 2.72 24.62
CA ALA A 359 -2.07 3.74 24.12
C ALA A 359 -2.45 3.48 22.67
N LEU A 360 -3.75 3.31 22.42
CA LEU A 360 -4.24 3.20 21.06
C LEU A 360 -4.25 4.58 20.39
N SER A 361 -3.70 4.62 19.19
CA SER A 361 -3.69 5.79 18.33
C SER A 361 -4.73 5.64 17.22
N GLU A 362 -5.35 6.76 16.84
CA GLU A 362 -6.11 6.87 15.61
C GLU A 362 -5.27 7.66 14.60
N VAL A 363 -4.96 7.05 13.45
CA VAL A 363 -4.13 7.65 12.40
C VAL A 363 -4.80 7.48 11.04
N SER A 364 -4.78 8.53 10.24
CA SER A 364 -5.29 8.52 8.88
C SER A 364 -4.15 8.33 7.89
N TYR A 365 -4.30 7.36 7.01
CA TYR A 365 -3.36 7.08 5.92
C TYR A 365 -4.05 7.37 4.59
N GLN A 366 -3.40 8.17 3.76
CA GLN A 366 -3.92 8.52 2.44
C GLN A 366 -3.04 7.89 1.37
N TYR A 367 -3.65 7.20 0.43
CA TYR A 367 -2.95 6.57 -0.69
C TYR A 367 -3.89 6.41 -1.89
N ASP A 368 -3.30 6.27 -3.07
CA ASP A 368 -4.02 5.95 -4.31
C ASP A 368 -4.08 4.44 -4.51
N ASP A 369 -5.29 3.89 -4.49
CA ASP A 369 -5.57 2.49 -4.81
C ASP A 369 -6.15 2.42 -6.22
N HIS A 370 -5.31 2.11 -7.21
CA HIS A 370 -5.73 2.04 -8.62
C HIS A 370 -6.49 3.29 -9.12
N GLN A 371 -5.95 4.48 -8.85
CA GLN A 371 -6.54 5.80 -9.16
C GLN A 371 -7.72 6.23 -8.26
N VAL A 372 -8.10 5.42 -7.28
CA VAL A 372 -9.08 5.80 -6.27
C VAL A 372 -8.34 6.37 -5.06
N GLN A 373 -8.54 7.67 -4.82
CA GLN A 373 -8.00 8.34 -3.64
C GLN A 373 -8.72 7.85 -2.39
N LYS A 374 -7.98 7.09 -1.58
CA LYS A 374 -8.50 6.46 -0.36
C LYS A 374 -7.85 7.09 0.86
N ILE A 375 -8.68 7.35 1.86
CA ILE A 375 -8.27 7.74 3.21
C ILE A 375 -8.69 6.61 4.14
N VAL A 376 -7.75 5.88 4.68
CA VAL A 376 -8.02 4.82 5.66
C VAL A 376 -7.67 5.36 7.03
N ASN A 377 -8.69 5.50 7.87
CA ASN A 377 -8.53 5.82 9.28
C ASN A 377 -8.34 4.51 10.02
N CYS A 378 -7.23 4.36 10.73
CA CYS A 378 -6.89 3.14 11.47
C CYS A 378 -6.85 3.44 12.96
N ARG A 379 -7.32 2.49 13.77
CA ARG A 379 -7.11 2.45 15.22
C ARG A 379 -6.22 1.28 15.56
N GLY A 380 -5.18 1.54 16.34
CA GLY A 380 -4.23 0.51 16.71
C GLY A 380 -3.03 1.06 17.45
N LEU A 381 -1.94 0.32 17.41
CA LEU A 381 -0.73 0.62 18.16
C LEU A 381 0.37 1.14 17.22
N LEU A 382 0.95 2.29 17.55
CA LEU A 382 2.14 2.76 16.84
C LEU A 382 3.27 1.78 17.08
N LEU A 383 3.89 1.31 16.00
CA LEU A 383 5.05 0.42 16.11
C LEU A 383 6.19 1.13 16.85
N SER A 384 6.27 2.46 16.80
CA SER A 384 7.29 3.22 17.53
C SER A 384 7.20 2.98 19.02
N ASP A 385 5.98 2.94 19.54
CA ASP A 385 5.72 2.81 20.97
C ASP A 385 6.05 1.39 21.41
N MET A 386 5.83 0.40 20.52
CA MET A 386 6.31 -0.96 20.73
C MET A 386 7.83 -1.03 20.76
N MET A 387 8.54 -0.40 19.80
CA MET A 387 10.00 -0.41 19.76
C MET A 387 10.62 0.31 20.98
N ASP A 388 10.02 1.42 21.39
CA ASP A 388 10.45 2.19 22.56
C ASP A 388 10.10 1.49 23.88
N SER A 389 9.18 0.52 23.85
CA SER A 389 8.83 -0.33 24.99
C SER A 389 9.80 -1.49 25.22
N LEU A 390 10.74 -1.74 24.30
CA LEU A 390 11.67 -2.86 24.42
C LEU A 390 12.74 -2.58 25.48
N CYS A 391 13.06 -3.60 26.26
CA CYS A 391 14.11 -3.60 27.25
C CYS A 391 15.03 -4.81 27.07
N ASP A 392 16.25 -4.70 27.56
CA ASP A 392 17.13 -5.85 27.72
C ASP A 392 16.63 -6.82 28.83
N GLU A 393 17.37 -7.89 29.03
CA GLU A 393 17.11 -8.95 30.01
C GLU A 393 17.00 -8.39 31.44
N THR A 394 17.80 -7.36 31.73
CA THR A 394 17.83 -6.68 33.03
C THR A 394 16.60 -5.81 33.25
N GLY A 395 15.91 -5.41 32.16
CA GLY A 395 14.76 -4.50 32.18
C GLY A 395 15.11 -3.06 31.86
N LYS A 396 16.36 -2.78 31.46
CA LYS A 396 16.78 -1.45 30.99
C LYS A 396 16.31 -1.24 29.55
N ARG A 397 15.78 -0.06 29.26
CA ARG A 397 15.32 0.33 27.92
C ARG A 397 16.42 0.15 26.88
N LEU A 398 16.06 -0.41 25.72
CA LEU A 398 16.94 -0.44 24.57
C LEU A 398 17.04 0.96 23.96
N ALA A 399 18.28 1.44 23.78
CA ALA A 399 18.56 2.66 23.04
C ALA A 399 18.82 2.32 21.56
N LEU A 400 17.77 1.93 20.84
CA LEU A 400 17.89 1.55 19.43
C LEU A 400 18.16 2.79 18.56
N PRO A 401 19.27 2.83 17.79
CA PRO A 401 19.62 3.96 16.94
C PRO A 401 18.57 4.25 15.86
N ASP A 402 18.34 5.52 15.56
CA ASP A 402 17.32 5.96 14.59
C ASP A 402 17.56 5.46 13.15
N ASN A 403 18.82 5.20 12.78
CA ASN A 403 19.20 4.70 11.47
C ASN A 403 19.02 3.19 11.30
N TRP A 404 18.72 2.45 12.37
CA TRP A 404 18.39 1.03 12.29
C TRP A 404 17.11 0.82 11.48
N GLN A 405 17.01 -0.35 10.88
CA GLN A 405 15.99 -0.70 9.91
C GLN A 405 15.01 -1.72 10.47
N ILE A 406 13.78 -1.65 10.01
CA ILE A 406 12.69 -2.56 10.34
C ILE A 406 12.17 -3.24 9.07
N GLN A 407 12.05 -4.56 9.12
CA GLN A 407 11.45 -5.37 8.07
C GLN A 407 10.16 -6.01 8.59
N TYR A 408 9.10 -5.95 7.79
CA TYR A 408 7.81 -6.54 8.10
C TYR A 408 7.83 -8.03 7.76
N LEU A 409 7.45 -8.87 8.73
CA LEU A 409 7.42 -10.32 8.58
C LEU A 409 5.98 -10.75 8.30
N GLU A 410 5.61 -10.78 7.03
CA GLU A 410 4.31 -11.27 6.54
C GLU A 410 4.22 -12.80 6.64
N GLU A 411 3.01 -13.35 6.78
CA GLU A 411 2.76 -14.79 6.82
C GLU A 411 3.39 -15.53 5.62
N ASP A 412 3.37 -14.94 4.43
CA ASP A 412 3.97 -15.47 3.20
C ASP A 412 5.38 -14.91 2.90
N ALA A 413 5.86 -14.00 3.76
CA ALA A 413 7.11 -13.26 3.63
C ALA A 413 7.27 -12.47 2.31
N TYR A 414 6.16 -12.14 1.63
CA TYR A 414 6.19 -11.65 0.25
C TYR A 414 7.00 -10.35 0.05
N HIS A 415 6.89 -9.38 0.96
CA HIS A 415 7.61 -8.10 0.85
C HIS A 415 8.80 -7.95 1.80
N THR A 416 9.14 -8.99 2.57
CA THR A 416 10.10 -8.91 3.70
C THR A 416 11.43 -8.25 3.34
N ASP A 417 11.94 -8.52 2.14
CA ASP A 417 13.23 -8.00 1.65
C ASP A 417 13.09 -6.91 0.58
N THR A 418 11.86 -6.47 0.29
CA THR A 418 11.62 -5.44 -0.71
C THR A 418 12.00 -4.07 -0.14
N PRO A 419 12.97 -3.34 -0.71
CA PRO A 419 13.50 -2.12 -0.10
C PRO A 419 12.46 -1.05 0.26
N THR A 420 11.38 -0.91 -0.51
CA THR A 420 10.33 0.08 -0.22
C THR A 420 9.46 -0.28 0.97
N TYR A 421 9.53 -1.53 1.47
CA TYR A 421 8.88 -2.04 2.68
C TYR A 421 9.80 -2.06 3.89
N ILE A 422 11.03 -1.55 3.74
CA ILE A 422 11.99 -1.46 4.84
C ILE A 422 12.02 -0.03 5.33
N ASP A 423 11.56 0.19 6.55
CA ASP A 423 11.56 1.53 7.15
C ASP A 423 12.82 1.70 8.02
N ARG A 424 13.26 2.93 8.24
CA ARG A 424 14.15 3.24 9.37
C ARG A 424 13.33 3.47 10.63
N LEU A 425 13.93 3.26 11.79
CA LEU A 425 13.29 3.63 13.06
C LEU A 425 12.94 5.12 13.08
N SER A 426 13.78 6.00 12.51
CA SER A 426 13.44 7.42 12.33
C SER A 426 12.13 7.64 11.55
N ASP A 427 11.89 6.85 10.51
CA ASP A 427 10.75 7.04 9.60
C ASP A 427 9.47 6.52 10.24
N LEU A 428 9.56 5.38 10.92
CA LEU A 428 8.49 4.78 11.70
C LEU A 428 8.04 5.69 12.84
N ARG A 429 8.99 6.38 13.48
CA ARG A 429 8.76 7.41 14.50
C ARG A 429 8.29 8.74 13.90
N GLY A 430 8.57 8.98 12.62
CA GLY A 430 8.40 10.25 11.93
C GLY A 430 7.35 10.21 10.82
N TYR A 431 7.77 10.24 9.55
CA TYR A 431 6.84 10.34 8.42
C TYR A 431 5.91 9.13 8.26
N ASN A 432 6.48 7.92 8.26
CA ASN A 432 5.74 6.69 7.95
C ASN A 432 4.68 6.39 9.02
N ARG A 433 4.93 6.75 10.29
CA ARG A 433 4.03 6.51 11.44
C ARG A 433 3.39 5.14 11.37
N ALA A 434 4.20 4.10 11.19
CA ALA A 434 3.68 2.75 10.98
C ALA A 434 2.85 2.31 12.20
N LEU A 435 1.62 1.89 11.95
CA LEU A 435 0.64 1.51 12.96
C LEU A 435 0.18 0.09 12.70
N LEU A 436 0.37 -0.76 13.70
CA LEU A 436 -0.27 -2.06 13.76
C LEU A 436 -1.76 -1.83 14.02
N ALA A 437 -2.56 -1.95 12.97
CA ALA A 437 -3.98 -1.64 13.03
C ALA A 437 -4.77 -2.82 13.61
N PHE A 438 -5.77 -2.50 14.43
CA PHE A 438 -6.77 -3.46 14.91
C PHE A 438 -8.12 -3.24 14.24
N GLU A 439 -8.40 -1.98 13.92
CA GLU A 439 -9.64 -1.57 13.27
C GLU A 439 -9.32 -0.54 12.18
N LYS A 440 -10.17 -0.50 11.16
CA LYS A 440 -10.10 0.52 10.12
C LYS A 440 -11.47 1.06 9.75
N LYS A 441 -11.47 2.26 9.19
CA LYS A 441 -12.60 2.92 8.56
C LYS A 441 -12.13 3.56 7.26
N GLU A 442 -12.62 3.04 6.15
CA GLU A 442 -12.26 3.50 4.81
C GLU A 442 -13.15 4.67 4.38
N CYS A 443 -12.51 5.70 3.85
CA CYS A 443 -13.15 6.88 3.27
C CYS A 443 -12.51 7.16 1.91
N PHE A 444 -13.23 7.89 1.08
CA PHE A 444 -12.85 8.19 -0.28
C PHE A 444 -12.90 9.69 -0.49
N ALA A 445 -11.86 10.25 -1.12
CA ALA A 445 -11.81 11.70 -1.38
C ALA A 445 -12.95 12.14 -2.32
N CYS A 446 -13.30 11.26 -3.27
CA CYS A 446 -14.45 11.39 -4.15
C CYS A 446 -15.36 10.18 -3.93
N SER A 447 -16.27 10.27 -2.96
CA SER A 447 -17.25 9.20 -2.74
C SER A 447 -18.18 9.07 -3.94
N ASP A 448 -18.39 7.85 -4.40
CA ASP A 448 -19.40 7.50 -5.39
C ASP A 448 -20.20 6.29 -4.87
N ARG A 449 -21.13 5.77 -5.68
CA ARG A 449 -21.98 4.63 -5.28
C ARG A 449 -21.24 3.31 -5.05
N TYR A 450 -19.98 3.21 -5.48
CA TYR A 450 -19.11 2.04 -5.28
C TYR A 450 -18.09 2.29 -4.17
N HIS A 451 -17.74 3.57 -3.97
CA HIS A 451 -16.78 4.07 -3.01
C HIS A 451 -17.51 4.90 -1.96
N GLU A 452 -18.38 4.24 -1.19
CA GLU A 452 -19.08 4.88 -0.09
C GLU A 452 -18.22 4.90 1.16
N ASN A 453 -18.20 6.05 1.84
CA ASN A 453 -17.49 6.18 3.10
C ASN A 453 -18.07 5.23 4.15
N GLU A 454 -17.21 4.45 4.78
CA GLU A 454 -17.61 3.61 5.90
C GLU A 454 -18.06 4.48 7.07
N LYS A 455 -19.23 4.18 7.63
CA LYS A 455 -19.80 4.94 8.75
C LYS A 455 -19.13 4.58 10.08
N THR A 456 -18.65 3.35 10.21
CA THR A 456 -18.13 2.80 11.46
C THR A 456 -16.81 2.07 11.23
N PHE A 457 -15.97 2.02 12.26
CA PHE A 457 -14.78 1.17 12.24
C PHE A 457 -15.17 -0.31 12.19
N ARG A 458 -14.40 -1.10 11.46
CA ARG A 458 -14.49 -2.56 11.42
C ARG A 458 -13.16 -3.20 11.80
N SER A 459 -13.23 -4.37 12.42
CA SER A 459 -12.05 -5.19 12.68
C SER A 459 -11.42 -5.68 11.37
N LEU A 460 -10.11 -5.89 11.40
CA LEU A 460 -9.36 -6.40 10.27
C LEU A 460 -9.43 -7.93 10.20
N GLU A 461 -9.52 -8.48 8.99
CA GLU A 461 -9.47 -9.94 8.75
C GLU A 461 -8.07 -10.52 9.00
N LEU A 462 -7.03 -9.73 8.70
CA LEU A 462 -5.63 -10.08 8.90
C LEU A 462 -4.92 -8.96 9.68
N PRO A 463 -3.97 -9.30 10.58
CA PRO A 463 -3.07 -8.31 11.16
C PRO A 463 -2.43 -7.48 10.05
N SER A 464 -2.53 -6.16 10.14
CA SER A 464 -2.07 -5.26 9.09
C SER A 464 -1.31 -4.10 9.69
N VAL A 465 -0.19 -3.75 9.06
CA VAL A 465 0.52 -2.52 9.36
C VAL A 465 0.18 -1.50 8.30
N TYR A 466 -0.34 -0.36 8.77
CA TYR A 466 -0.57 0.81 7.92
C TYR A 466 0.53 1.82 8.13
N ARG A 467 1.03 2.40 7.05
CA ARG A 467 2.05 3.45 7.10
C ARG A 467 1.79 4.49 6.04
N ASN A 468 2.28 5.71 6.27
CA ASN A 468 2.38 6.71 5.22
C ASN A 468 3.42 6.19 4.23
N ALA A 469 2.89 5.61 3.18
CA ALA A 469 3.61 5.31 1.99
C ALA A 469 2.75 5.79 0.84
N MET A 470 3.37 5.80 -0.30
CA MET A 470 2.89 6.61 -1.38
C MET A 470 2.03 5.74 -2.32
N SER A 471 2.28 4.42 -2.40
CA SER A 471 1.39 3.45 -3.06
C SER A 471 0.47 2.69 -2.09
N ALA A 472 -0.67 2.21 -2.57
CA ALA A 472 -1.61 1.40 -1.78
C ALA A 472 -0.98 0.09 -1.24
N ASN A 473 -0.11 -0.55 -2.01
CA ASN A 473 0.53 -1.81 -1.61
C ASN A 473 1.53 -1.57 -0.48
N GLU A 474 2.27 -0.46 -0.54
CA GLU A 474 3.23 -0.09 0.49
C GLU A 474 2.55 0.45 1.76
N ALA A 475 1.45 1.18 1.59
CA ALA A 475 0.73 1.83 2.69
C ALA A 475 -0.02 0.84 3.57
N ALA A 476 -0.32 -0.37 3.08
CA ALA A 476 -1.03 -1.40 3.80
C ALA A 476 -0.37 -2.77 3.62
N VAL A 477 0.53 -3.11 4.54
CA VAL A 477 1.19 -4.42 4.63
C VAL A 477 0.28 -5.37 5.40
N LYS A 478 -0.08 -6.52 4.81
CA LYS A 478 -1.15 -7.40 5.33
C LYS A 478 -0.59 -8.76 5.74
N GLY A 479 -1.22 -9.39 6.72
CA GLY A 479 -0.74 -10.67 7.24
C GLY A 479 0.56 -10.54 8.02
N VAL A 480 0.83 -9.37 8.61
CA VAL A 480 2.07 -9.11 9.36
C VAL A 480 2.03 -9.87 10.69
N MET A 481 2.90 -10.86 10.85
CA MET A 481 3.04 -11.60 12.09
C MET A 481 3.99 -10.93 13.07
N GLY A 482 4.94 -10.14 12.57
CA GLY A 482 5.93 -9.47 13.38
C GLY A 482 6.85 -8.56 12.60
N VAL A 483 7.92 -8.12 13.25
CA VAL A 483 8.95 -7.26 12.65
C VAL A 483 10.34 -7.71 13.04
N MET A 484 11.31 -7.50 12.15
CA MET A 484 12.73 -7.70 12.40
C MET A 484 13.44 -6.34 12.43
N VAL A 485 14.20 -6.05 13.48
CA VAL A 485 14.92 -4.80 13.70
C VAL A 485 16.42 -5.07 13.76
N ARG A 486 17.20 -4.32 12.98
CA ARG A 486 18.66 -4.48 12.89
C ARG A 486 19.34 -3.25 12.31
N GLU A 487 20.67 -3.17 12.44
CA GLU A 487 21.45 -2.04 11.91
C GLU A 487 21.29 -1.88 10.39
N TRP A 488 21.39 -2.99 9.66
CA TRP A 488 21.24 -3.03 8.20
C TRP A 488 20.35 -4.20 7.82
N ALA A 489 19.29 -3.92 7.06
CA ALA A 489 18.46 -4.98 6.51
C ALA A 489 19.27 -5.86 5.56
N SER A 490 18.97 -7.14 5.60
CA SER A 490 19.55 -8.14 4.72
C SER A 490 18.46 -9.14 4.35
N ILE A 491 18.73 -9.90 3.28
CA ILE A 491 17.82 -10.93 2.80
C ILE A 491 17.51 -11.90 3.94
N LEU A 492 16.23 -12.07 4.22
CA LEU A 492 15.72 -13.12 5.10
C LEU A 492 15.24 -14.24 4.19
N ALA A 493 15.83 -15.42 4.33
CA ALA A 493 15.24 -16.66 3.84
C ALA A 493 14.56 -17.37 5.00
N PRO A 494 13.40 -16.90 5.49
CA PRO A 494 12.77 -17.55 6.62
C PRO A 494 12.15 -18.87 6.15
N GLU A 495 12.72 -19.98 6.64
CA GLU A 495 12.16 -21.32 6.45
C GLU A 495 10.74 -21.43 7.04
N GLY A 496 10.49 -20.67 8.11
CA GLY A 496 9.18 -20.61 8.75
C GLY A 496 8.73 -21.98 9.25
N TYR A 497 7.45 -22.31 9.05
CA TYR A 497 6.93 -23.63 9.37
C TYR A 497 5.79 -24.05 8.43
N LYS A 498 5.51 -25.35 8.44
CA LYS A 498 4.42 -25.96 7.70
C LYS A 498 3.18 -26.13 8.60
N LEU A 499 2.06 -25.56 8.19
CA LEU A 499 0.75 -25.74 8.83
C LEU A 499 -0.03 -26.82 8.08
N VAL A 500 -0.42 -27.88 8.80
CA VAL A 500 -1.20 -28.98 8.23
C VAL A 500 -2.49 -29.16 9.02
N LEU A 501 -3.62 -29.05 8.33
CA LEU A 501 -4.96 -29.22 8.90
C LEU A 501 -5.49 -30.57 8.42
N LEU A 502 -5.84 -31.44 9.35
CA LEU A 502 -6.23 -32.83 9.08
C LEU A 502 -7.68 -33.06 9.52
N ASN A 503 -8.43 -33.80 8.72
CA ASN A 503 -9.78 -34.21 9.07
C ASN A 503 -9.75 -35.46 9.97
N GLU A 504 -10.30 -35.36 11.16
CA GLU A 504 -10.37 -36.46 12.12
C GLU A 504 -11.34 -37.56 11.65
N ASP A 505 -12.42 -37.18 10.97
CA ASP A 505 -13.54 -38.06 10.64
C ASP A 505 -13.23 -39.04 9.48
N ASP A 506 -12.17 -38.81 8.70
CA ASP A 506 -11.79 -39.62 7.53
C ASP A 506 -10.39 -40.25 7.61
N GLY A 507 -9.87 -40.39 8.83
CA GLY A 507 -8.57 -41.03 9.06
C GLY A 507 -7.37 -40.11 8.82
N GLY A 508 -7.55 -38.79 8.88
CA GLY A 508 -6.47 -37.81 8.79
C GLY A 508 -6.20 -37.31 7.38
N SER A 509 -7.22 -37.20 6.52
CA SER A 509 -7.03 -36.58 5.20
C SER A 509 -6.67 -35.11 5.33
N VAL A 510 -5.88 -34.58 4.39
CA VAL A 510 -5.43 -33.19 4.42
C VAL A 510 -6.56 -32.26 3.98
N ILE A 511 -7.05 -31.43 4.90
CA ILE A 511 -8.02 -30.35 4.61
C ILE A 511 -7.30 -29.20 3.92
N LYS A 512 -6.18 -28.76 4.51
CA LYS A 512 -5.37 -27.65 4.01
C LYS A 512 -3.93 -27.83 4.45
N GLU A 513 -3.03 -27.50 3.56
CA GLU A 513 -1.61 -27.38 3.82
C GLU A 513 -1.16 -25.98 3.41
N ALA A 514 -0.39 -25.30 4.27
CA ALA A 514 0.14 -23.97 4.01
C ALA A 514 1.56 -23.83 4.56
N ALA A 515 2.40 -23.08 3.86
CA ALA A 515 3.71 -22.65 4.35
C ALA A 515 3.57 -21.27 4.97
N VAL A 516 3.97 -21.12 6.23
CA VAL A 516 4.01 -19.86 6.96
C VAL A 516 5.46 -19.44 7.09
N ARG A 517 5.86 -18.43 6.32
CA ARG A 517 7.24 -17.95 6.18
C ARG A 517 7.58 -16.76 7.07
N GLY A 518 6.61 -16.08 7.68
CA GLY A 518 6.93 -14.93 8.54
C GLY A 518 7.84 -15.26 9.73
N ALA A 519 7.79 -16.50 10.22
CA ALA A 519 8.52 -16.92 11.43
C ALA A 519 10.01 -17.15 11.16
N LEU A 520 10.87 -16.58 12.01
CA LEU A 520 12.33 -16.63 11.83
C LEU A 520 12.94 -17.90 12.41
N ASP A 521 14.00 -18.40 11.80
CA ASP A 521 14.82 -19.50 12.35
C ASP A 521 15.27 -19.22 13.80
N GLY A 522 15.23 -20.25 14.64
CA GLY A 522 15.52 -20.18 16.09
C GLY A 522 14.43 -19.53 16.96
N MET A 523 13.33 -19.04 16.37
CA MET A 523 12.22 -18.45 17.11
C MET A 523 11.34 -19.53 17.75
N ARG A 524 10.77 -19.25 18.93
CA ARG A 524 9.61 -19.99 19.46
C ARG A 524 8.33 -19.27 19.07
N ILE A 525 7.32 -19.96 18.57
CA ILE A 525 6.05 -19.32 18.17
C ILE A 525 4.84 -20.08 18.69
N GLY A 526 3.85 -19.35 19.21
CA GLY A 526 2.53 -19.90 19.51
C GLY A 526 1.69 -19.98 18.24
N VAL A 527 1.26 -21.17 17.86
CA VAL A 527 0.35 -21.39 16.73
C VAL A 527 -0.99 -21.87 17.27
N ARG A 528 -2.07 -21.22 16.84
CA ARG A 528 -3.44 -21.63 17.15
C ARG A 528 -4.08 -22.28 15.94
N PRO A 529 -5.03 -23.22 16.14
CA PRO A 529 -5.79 -23.77 15.03
C PRO A 529 -6.53 -22.64 14.29
N PRO A 530 -6.28 -22.42 12.99
CA PRO A 530 -6.97 -21.38 12.23
C PRO A 530 -8.47 -21.64 12.14
N TYR A 531 -9.26 -20.57 12.05
CA TYR A 531 -10.69 -20.71 11.80
C TYR A 531 -10.94 -21.22 10.39
N ILE A 532 -11.78 -22.25 10.26
CA ILE A 532 -12.28 -22.77 8.99
C ILE A 532 -13.80 -22.79 9.07
N ALA A 533 -14.49 -22.21 8.09
CA ALA A 533 -15.95 -22.04 8.18
C ALA A 533 -16.71 -23.36 8.38
N ARG A 534 -16.34 -24.41 7.62
CA ARG A 534 -16.99 -25.73 7.63
C ARG A 534 -16.45 -26.72 8.65
N PHE A 535 -15.37 -26.39 9.35
CA PHE A 535 -14.72 -27.31 10.28
C PHE A 535 -14.56 -26.67 11.66
N GLU A 536 -14.53 -27.49 12.69
CA GLU A 536 -14.13 -27.08 14.04
C GLU A 536 -12.87 -27.82 14.45
N ALA A 537 -11.95 -27.13 15.11
CA ALA A 537 -10.75 -27.77 15.63
C ALA A 537 -11.15 -28.74 16.76
N ALA A 538 -10.64 -29.97 16.70
CA ALA A 538 -10.91 -30.99 17.72
C ALA A 538 -10.32 -30.58 19.09
N ASP A 539 -9.19 -29.88 19.06
CA ASP A 539 -8.62 -29.18 20.20
C ASP A 539 -8.42 -27.70 19.83
N ALA A 540 -8.96 -26.81 20.66
CA ALA A 540 -8.78 -25.36 20.51
C ALA A 540 -7.44 -24.87 21.12
N GLY A 541 -6.73 -25.75 21.83
CA GLY A 541 -5.40 -25.49 22.37
C GLY A 541 -4.40 -25.15 21.27
N GLY A 542 -3.71 -24.02 21.45
CA GLY A 542 -2.54 -23.70 20.63
C GLY A 542 -1.32 -24.51 21.05
N CYS A 543 -0.33 -24.63 20.18
CA CYS A 543 0.96 -25.23 20.48
C CYS A 543 2.08 -24.21 20.38
N VAL A 544 3.13 -24.38 21.18
CA VAL A 544 4.39 -23.65 20.99
C VAL A 544 5.34 -24.49 20.14
N LEU A 545 5.79 -23.93 19.03
CA LEU A 545 6.69 -24.57 18.07
C LEU A 545 8.06 -23.87 18.09
N ASN A 546 9.14 -24.66 18.04
CA ASN A 546 10.47 -24.13 17.73
C ASN A 546 10.65 -24.11 16.21
N ILE A 547 11.00 -22.95 15.67
CA ILE A 547 11.22 -22.76 14.23
C ILE A 547 12.64 -23.20 13.88
N GLY A 548 12.73 -23.97 12.79
CA GLY A 548 13.95 -24.55 12.26
C GLY A 548 13.63 -25.49 11.09
N GLU A 549 14.63 -26.20 10.61
CA GLU A 549 14.49 -27.13 9.48
C GLU A 549 13.37 -28.16 9.74
N GLY A 550 12.41 -28.24 8.81
CA GLY A 550 11.29 -29.19 8.89
C GLY A 550 10.22 -28.87 9.94
N ALA A 551 10.23 -27.67 10.53
CA ALA A 551 9.22 -27.26 11.51
C ALA A 551 7.81 -27.39 10.93
N ALA A 552 6.93 -28.11 11.64
CA ALA A 552 5.56 -28.34 11.22
C ALA A 552 4.62 -28.47 12.42
N VAL A 553 3.40 -27.94 12.26
CA VAL A 553 2.31 -28.08 13.21
C VAL A 553 1.12 -28.74 12.55
N ARG A 554 0.46 -29.63 13.29
CA ARG A 554 -0.71 -30.37 12.84
C ARG A 554 -1.89 -30.09 13.76
N PHE A 555 -3.02 -29.74 13.18
CA PHE A 555 -4.28 -29.61 13.90
C PHE A 555 -5.32 -30.55 13.32
N LEU A 556 -6.03 -31.24 14.21
CA LEU A 556 -7.16 -32.10 13.87
C LEU A 556 -8.45 -31.29 13.86
N TYR A 557 -9.30 -31.54 12.89
CA TYR A 557 -10.58 -30.88 12.71
C TYR A 557 -11.70 -31.88 12.47
N ARG A 558 -12.89 -31.55 12.95
CA ARG A 558 -14.14 -32.23 12.63
C ARG A 558 -14.98 -31.40 11.69
N GLU A 559 -15.64 -32.02 10.74
CA GLU A 559 -16.55 -31.28 9.86
C GLU A 559 -17.82 -30.91 10.61
N LYS A 560 -18.23 -29.64 10.53
CA LYS A 560 -19.51 -29.20 11.07
C LYS A 560 -20.64 -29.71 10.18
N GLY A 561 -21.80 -29.97 10.77
CA GLY A 561 -23.03 -30.21 10.00
C GLY A 561 -23.29 -29.05 9.04
N PHE A 562 -23.35 -29.34 7.73
CA PHE A 562 -23.45 -28.33 6.68
C PHE A 562 -24.88 -27.81 6.57
N VAL A 563 -25.86 -28.71 6.52
CA VAL A 563 -27.31 -28.43 6.48
C VAL A 563 -28.06 -29.67 6.95
N ASP A 564 -29.26 -29.50 7.50
CA ASP A 564 -30.16 -30.62 7.76
C ASP A 564 -31.15 -30.83 6.62
N VAL A 565 -31.57 -32.08 6.42
CA VAL A 565 -32.66 -32.42 5.51
C VAL A 565 -33.70 -33.21 6.29
N SER A 566 -34.95 -32.72 6.24
CA SER A 566 -36.09 -33.32 6.91
C SER A 566 -37.05 -33.90 5.88
N GLU A 567 -37.16 -35.22 5.85
CA GLU A 567 -38.03 -35.97 4.94
C GLU A 567 -39.04 -36.76 5.79
N HIS A 568 -40.34 -36.55 5.55
CA HIS A 568 -41.43 -37.17 6.32
C HIS A 568 -41.27 -37.04 7.86
N GLY A 569 -40.69 -35.93 8.34
CA GLY A 569 -40.46 -35.66 9.76
C GLY A 569 -39.17 -36.27 10.35
N ILE A 570 -38.37 -37.00 9.56
CA ILE A 570 -37.07 -37.51 9.97
C ILE A 570 -35.98 -36.52 9.53
N ARG A 571 -35.28 -35.93 10.50
CA ARG A 571 -34.18 -34.99 10.27
C ARG A 571 -32.84 -35.71 10.17
N ARG A 572 -32.07 -35.44 9.12
CA ARG A 572 -30.71 -35.96 8.90
C ARG A 572 -29.74 -34.80 8.67
N THR A 573 -28.62 -34.81 9.38
CA THR A 573 -27.54 -33.84 9.17
C THR A 573 -26.66 -34.27 8.00
N VAL A 574 -26.55 -33.38 7.02
CA VAL A 574 -25.73 -33.54 5.83
C VAL A 574 -24.39 -32.85 6.05
N TYR A 575 -23.32 -33.53 5.62
CA TYR A 575 -21.95 -33.04 5.68
C TYR A 575 -21.44 -32.85 4.26
N ALA A 576 -20.83 -31.70 3.97
CA ALA A 576 -20.44 -31.35 2.61
C ALA A 576 -19.37 -32.29 2.03
N SER A 577 -18.43 -32.78 2.86
CA SER A 577 -17.40 -33.74 2.44
C SER A 577 -17.95 -35.09 1.97
N LYS A 578 -19.17 -35.44 2.40
CA LYS A 578 -19.85 -36.70 2.02
C LYS A 578 -20.54 -36.60 0.66
N LEU A 579 -20.71 -35.38 0.13
CA LEU A 579 -21.31 -35.11 -1.18
C LEU A 579 -20.21 -35.09 -2.24
N LYS A 580 -19.98 -36.23 -2.90
CA LYS A 580 -18.83 -36.42 -3.82
C LYS A 580 -19.20 -36.32 -5.31
N VAL A 581 -20.48 -36.38 -5.65
CA VAL A 581 -20.96 -36.43 -7.04
C VAL A 581 -21.58 -35.08 -7.43
N GLY A 582 -21.42 -34.64 -8.68
CA GLY A 582 -22.11 -33.45 -9.20
C GLY A 582 -21.60 -32.10 -8.66
N LEU A 583 -20.41 -32.07 -8.07
CA LEU A 583 -19.75 -30.83 -7.66
C LEU A 583 -19.38 -30.04 -8.93
N THR A 584 -19.94 -28.84 -9.09
CA THR A 584 -19.68 -27.97 -10.24
C THR A 584 -19.50 -26.50 -9.82
N VAL A 585 -19.13 -25.65 -10.78
CA VAL A 585 -19.02 -24.20 -10.64
C VAL A 585 -20.03 -23.57 -11.60
N ILE A 586 -20.80 -22.59 -11.13
CA ILE A 586 -21.71 -21.83 -12.00
C ILE A 586 -21.28 -20.36 -12.10
N PRO A 587 -21.19 -19.81 -13.33
CA PRO A 587 -21.12 -20.54 -14.61
C PRO A 587 -19.85 -21.42 -14.67
N GLU A 588 -19.78 -22.36 -15.61
CA GLU A 588 -18.72 -23.37 -15.71
C GLU A 588 -17.46 -22.81 -16.37
N SER A 589 -17.59 -21.90 -17.34
CA SER A 589 -16.45 -21.28 -18.01
C SER A 589 -16.68 -19.82 -18.40
N LEU A 590 -15.69 -19.16 -19.01
CA LEU A 590 -15.89 -17.83 -19.62
C LEU A 590 -16.52 -18.00 -21.00
N GLU A 591 -16.10 -19.02 -21.74
CA GLU A 591 -16.59 -19.37 -23.07
C GLU A 591 -18.10 -19.67 -23.06
N GLU A 592 -18.61 -20.31 -22.00
CA GLU A 592 -20.04 -20.51 -21.79
C GLU A 592 -20.78 -19.18 -21.71
N VAL A 593 -20.25 -18.24 -20.92
CA VAL A 593 -20.86 -16.91 -20.77
C VAL A 593 -20.77 -16.12 -22.08
N GLU A 594 -19.67 -16.25 -22.83
CA GLU A 594 -19.52 -15.62 -24.15
C GLU A 594 -20.56 -16.14 -25.15
N ALA A 595 -20.87 -17.44 -25.12
CA ALA A 595 -21.91 -18.02 -25.96
C ALA A 595 -23.31 -17.47 -25.63
N LEU A 596 -23.59 -17.18 -24.34
CA LEU A 596 -24.87 -16.62 -23.88
C LEU A 596 -25.12 -15.18 -24.37
N VAL A 597 -24.07 -14.46 -24.80
CA VAL A 597 -24.19 -13.11 -25.36
C VAL A 597 -25.03 -13.12 -26.63
N LEU A 598 -24.91 -14.16 -27.46
CA LEU A 598 -25.66 -14.30 -28.72
C LEU A 598 -27.17 -14.40 -28.49
N PHE A 599 -27.59 -14.84 -27.30
CA PHE A 599 -29.00 -15.05 -26.94
C PHE A 599 -29.57 -13.92 -26.07
N GLY A 600 -28.75 -12.90 -25.76
CA GLY A 600 -29.13 -11.80 -24.87
C GLY A 600 -29.20 -12.18 -23.39
N ASP A 601 -28.74 -13.39 -23.02
CA ASP A 601 -28.68 -13.85 -21.63
C ASP A 601 -27.44 -13.34 -20.90
N ALA A 602 -26.38 -12.96 -21.61
CA ALA A 602 -25.22 -12.26 -21.07
C ALA A 602 -24.91 -11.00 -21.90
N ALA A 603 -24.11 -10.08 -21.35
CA ALA A 603 -23.72 -8.85 -22.05
C ALA A 603 -22.20 -8.66 -22.06
N ILE A 604 -21.65 -8.29 -23.22
CA ILE A 604 -20.28 -7.78 -23.33
C ILE A 604 -20.31 -6.28 -23.17
N LEU A 605 -19.46 -5.77 -22.28
CA LEU A 605 -19.20 -4.36 -22.12
C LEU A 605 -17.90 -4.01 -22.85
N SER A 606 -18.00 -3.14 -23.86
CA SER A 606 -16.86 -2.61 -24.62
C SER A 606 -16.86 -1.08 -24.61
N ASP A 607 -15.72 -0.46 -24.94
CA ASP A 607 -15.56 1.00 -24.91
C ASP A 607 -16.51 1.74 -25.88
N ASP A 608 -16.99 1.05 -26.91
CA ASP A 608 -17.91 1.58 -27.92
C ASP A 608 -19.40 1.45 -27.54
N SER A 609 -19.70 0.77 -26.43
CA SER A 609 -21.07 0.47 -26.00
C SER A 609 -21.73 1.69 -25.36
N ARG A 610 -22.39 2.54 -26.16
CA ARG A 610 -23.15 3.71 -25.68
C ARG A 610 -24.53 3.38 -25.09
N ALA A 611 -25.00 2.15 -25.25
CA ALA A 611 -26.31 1.69 -24.79
C ALA A 611 -26.18 0.92 -23.47
N VAL A 612 -27.14 1.13 -22.56
CA VAL A 612 -27.30 0.28 -21.37
C VAL A 612 -27.79 -1.09 -21.84
N VAL A 613 -26.88 -2.06 -21.91
CA VAL A 613 -27.24 -3.45 -22.21
C VAL A 613 -27.68 -4.10 -20.90
N GLN A 614 -28.95 -4.48 -20.81
CA GLN A 614 -29.45 -5.32 -19.73
C GLN A 614 -29.59 -6.76 -20.23
N PRO A 615 -28.64 -7.65 -19.91
CA PRO A 615 -28.79 -9.07 -20.19
C PRO A 615 -29.95 -9.65 -19.36
N ARG A 616 -30.54 -10.75 -19.84
CA ARG A 616 -31.60 -11.45 -19.12
C ARG A 616 -31.11 -12.14 -17.84
N ARG A 617 -29.85 -12.56 -17.81
CA ARG A 617 -29.16 -13.05 -16.60
C ARG A 617 -28.23 -11.96 -16.09
N ASN A 618 -27.96 -11.91 -14.78
CA ASN A 618 -26.94 -11.02 -14.22
C ASN A 618 -25.52 -11.51 -14.57
N LEU A 619 -25.20 -11.62 -15.87
CA LEU A 619 -23.93 -12.09 -16.41
C LEU A 619 -23.33 -11.03 -17.34
N PHE A 620 -22.17 -10.51 -16.94
CA PHE A 620 -21.46 -9.46 -17.67
C PHE A 620 -20.01 -9.87 -17.95
N ILE A 621 -19.56 -9.61 -19.17
CA ILE A 621 -18.17 -9.77 -19.61
C ILE A 621 -17.60 -8.38 -19.87
N ASP A 622 -16.64 -7.97 -19.05
CA ASP A 622 -15.97 -6.68 -19.24
C ASP A 622 -14.76 -6.82 -20.17
N LYS A 623 -14.84 -6.21 -21.35
CA LYS A 623 -13.76 -6.12 -22.34
C LYS A 623 -13.26 -4.69 -22.55
N ARG A 624 -13.65 -3.74 -21.68
CA ARG A 624 -13.21 -2.34 -21.78
C ARG A 624 -11.71 -2.23 -21.50
N GLY A 625 -10.99 -1.55 -22.38
CA GLY A 625 -9.56 -1.29 -22.23
C GLY A 625 -9.34 -0.14 -21.26
N ILE A 626 -9.41 -0.42 -19.95
CA ILE A 626 -9.37 0.60 -18.89
C ILE A 626 -8.08 1.43 -19.01
N THR A 627 -8.22 2.66 -19.52
CA THR A 627 -7.13 3.61 -19.65
C THR A 627 -7.39 4.98 -19.03
N ASP A 628 -8.58 5.29 -18.48
CA ASP A 628 -8.78 6.31 -17.43
C ASP A 628 -10.29 6.56 -17.12
N LYS A 629 -10.62 6.53 -15.82
CA LYS A 629 -11.73 7.18 -15.08
C LYS A 629 -13.20 6.98 -15.51
N THR A 630 -13.95 6.35 -14.59
CA THR A 630 -15.41 6.44 -14.35
C THR A 630 -16.33 6.38 -15.57
N THR A 631 -16.92 5.21 -15.80
CA THR A 631 -17.90 5.01 -16.87
C THR A 631 -19.13 5.93 -16.68
N PRO A 632 -19.61 6.61 -17.73
CA PRO A 632 -20.61 7.68 -17.66
C PRO A 632 -22.06 7.19 -17.41
N PHE A 633 -22.26 5.91 -17.12
CA PHE A 633 -23.57 5.34 -16.91
C PHE A 633 -23.67 4.83 -15.47
N GLY A 634 -24.49 5.49 -14.65
CA GLY A 634 -25.16 4.77 -13.57
C GLY A 634 -25.79 3.51 -14.17
N TYR A 635 -25.44 2.28 -13.78
CA TYR A 635 -26.25 1.28 -13.07
C TYR A 635 -25.40 0.04 -12.69
N GLY A 636 -25.84 -0.70 -11.65
CA GLY A 636 -25.71 -2.17 -11.51
C GLY A 636 -24.37 -2.79 -11.09
N ASN A 637 -24.43 -3.80 -10.22
CA ASN A 637 -23.32 -4.65 -9.82
C ASN A 637 -22.78 -5.42 -11.05
N LEU A 638 -21.55 -5.11 -11.51
CA LEU A 638 -20.85 -5.95 -12.48
C LEU A 638 -20.36 -7.20 -11.76
N VAL A 639 -21.13 -8.27 -11.85
CA VAL A 639 -20.82 -9.53 -11.18
C VAL A 639 -21.03 -10.66 -12.18
N MET A 640 -19.93 -11.26 -12.60
CA MET A 640 -19.98 -12.66 -12.98
C MET A 640 -20.03 -13.44 -11.68
N TYR A 641 -21.21 -13.92 -11.30
CA TYR A 641 -21.35 -14.79 -10.14
C TYR A 641 -20.50 -16.05 -10.37
N ARG A 642 -19.82 -16.53 -9.34
CA ARG A 642 -18.97 -17.73 -9.44
C ARG A 642 -19.15 -18.51 -8.15
N TYR A 643 -20.17 -19.35 -8.15
CA TYR A 643 -20.52 -20.21 -7.03
C TYR A 643 -20.07 -21.64 -7.29
N GLU A 644 -19.62 -22.31 -6.25
CA GLU A 644 -19.23 -23.71 -6.29
C GLU A 644 -20.12 -24.51 -5.32
N GLY A 645 -20.54 -25.69 -5.75
CA GLY A 645 -21.57 -26.48 -5.08
C GLY A 645 -22.25 -27.47 -6.01
N TRP A 646 -23.53 -27.72 -5.74
CA TRP A 646 -24.34 -28.73 -6.43
C TRP A 646 -25.64 -28.11 -6.92
N SER A 647 -26.19 -28.62 -8.04
CA SER A 647 -27.61 -28.38 -8.31
C SER A 647 -28.43 -28.95 -7.14
N LEU A 648 -29.56 -28.32 -6.81
CA LEU A 648 -30.38 -28.79 -5.69
C LEU A 648 -30.97 -30.19 -5.99
N SER A 649 -31.22 -30.52 -7.26
CA SER A 649 -31.62 -31.87 -7.67
C SER A 649 -30.51 -32.91 -7.49
N ASP A 650 -29.27 -32.62 -7.86
CA ASP A 650 -28.13 -33.52 -7.61
C ASP A 650 -27.81 -33.64 -6.12
N PHE A 651 -28.01 -32.57 -5.35
CA PHE A 651 -27.87 -32.58 -3.90
C PHE A 651 -28.85 -33.57 -3.26
N PHE A 652 -30.14 -33.51 -3.59
CA PHE A 652 -31.12 -34.46 -3.06
C PHE A 652 -30.93 -35.88 -3.59
N ARG A 653 -30.55 -36.04 -4.86
CA ARG A 653 -30.29 -37.36 -5.44
C ARG A 653 -29.17 -38.11 -4.71
N GLN A 654 -28.13 -37.41 -4.26
CA GLN A 654 -27.06 -38.00 -3.45
C GLN A 654 -27.50 -38.46 -2.06
N LEU A 655 -28.67 -38.00 -1.61
CA LEU A 655 -29.28 -38.39 -0.34
C LEU A 655 -30.39 -39.43 -0.52
N ASP A 656 -30.54 -39.97 -1.74
CA ASP A 656 -31.61 -40.87 -2.17
C ASP A 656 -33.02 -40.26 -2.03
N ILE A 657 -33.13 -38.93 -2.14
CA ILE A 657 -34.39 -38.19 -2.03
C ILE A 657 -34.86 -37.79 -3.43
N SER A 658 -36.10 -38.16 -3.77
CA SER A 658 -36.76 -37.75 -5.00
C SER A 658 -37.85 -36.73 -4.70
N CYS A 659 -37.61 -35.48 -5.07
CA CYS A 659 -38.60 -34.41 -4.94
C CYS A 659 -38.49 -33.44 -6.12
N THR A 660 -39.56 -32.69 -6.37
CA THR A 660 -39.57 -31.58 -7.33
C THR A 660 -39.71 -30.22 -6.62
N GLU A 661 -40.09 -30.26 -5.34
CA GLU A 661 -40.32 -29.09 -4.50
C GLU A 661 -39.78 -29.34 -3.07
N CYS A 662 -39.35 -28.28 -2.40
CA CYS A 662 -38.94 -28.34 -1.00
C CYS A 662 -39.15 -26.98 -0.30
N VAL A 663 -39.03 -26.94 1.02
CA VAL A 663 -38.95 -25.69 1.79
C VAL A 663 -37.53 -25.52 2.33
N ALA A 664 -36.87 -24.42 1.98
CA ALA A 664 -35.60 -24.05 2.59
C ALA A 664 -35.82 -23.14 3.80
N VAL A 665 -35.13 -23.43 4.91
CA VAL A 665 -35.18 -22.64 6.15
C VAL A 665 -33.81 -22.06 6.43
N ASN A 666 -33.70 -20.77 6.73
CA ASN A 666 -32.42 -20.16 7.12
C ASN A 666 -32.21 -20.07 8.64
N ALA A 667 -31.03 -19.59 9.04
CA ALA A 667 -30.63 -19.45 10.44
C ALA A 667 -31.53 -18.50 11.25
N ALA A 668 -32.19 -17.54 10.58
CA ALA A 668 -33.15 -16.63 11.19
C ALA A 668 -34.58 -17.23 11.29
N GLY A 669 -34.80 -18.46 10.80
CA GLY A 669 -36.10 -19.12 10.79
C GLY A 669 -37.01 -18.74 9.61
N MET A 670 -36.51 -17.97 8.64
CA MET A 670 -37.24 -17.66 7.41
C MET A 670 -37.42 -18.92 6.57
N LYS A 671 -38.64 -19.13 6.05
CA LYS A 671 -39.00 -20.29 5.22
C LYS A 671 -39.30 -19.85 3.79
N MET A 672 -38.73 -20.54 2.82
CA MET A 672 -38.87 -20.29 1.39
C MET A 672 -39.39 -21.56 0.69
N GLN A 673 -40.55 -21.48 0.04
CA GLN A 673 -41.04 -22.56 -0.82
C GLN A 673 -40.29 -22.54 -2.16
N ILE A 674 -39.71 -23.68 -2.54
CA ILE A 674 -39.01 -23.89 -3.81
C ILE A 674 -39.87 -24.83 -4.67
N ARG A 675 -40.33 -24.35 -5.83
CA ARG A 675 -41.21 -25.13 -6.74
C ARG A 675 -40.50 -25.69 -7.99
N GLY A 676 -39.22 -25.38 -8.16
CA GLY A 676 -38.40 -25.80 -9.28
C GLY A 676 -36.95 -26.00 -8.84
N ILE A 677 -36.67 -27.16 -8.26
CA ILE A 677 -35.33 -27.44 -7.70
C ILE A 677 -34.22 -27.49 -8.75
N GLU A 678 -34.56 -27.75 -10.02
CA GLU A 678 -33.60 -27.82 -11.12
C GLU A 678 -32.93 -26.46 -11.43
N ASP A 679 -33.62 -25.37 -11.10
CA ASP A 679 -33.12 -24.00 -11.27
C ASP A 679 -32.33 -23.51 -10.05
N CYS A 680 -32.21 -24.34 -9.00
CA CYS A 680 -31.57 -23.97 -7.75
C CYS A 680 -30.20 -24.61 -7.60
N PHE A 681 -29.29 -23.90 -6.94
CA PHE A 681 -27.92 -24.31 -6.71
C PHE A 681 -27.53 -24.14 -5.24
N VAL A 682 -27.10 -25.23 -4.60
CA VAL A 682 -26.65 -25.26 -3.21
C VAL A 682 -25.16 -24.95 -3.19
N SER A 683 -24.80 -23.72 -2.86
CA SER A 683 -23.41 -23.27 -2.85
C SER A 683 -22.79 -23.36 -1.46
N PHE A 684 -21.58 -23.92 -1.37
CA PHE A 684 -20.76 -23.88 -0.15
C PHE A 684 -19.62 -22.86 -0.22
N ARG A 685 -19.34 -22.31 -1.41
CA ARG A 685 -18.27 -21.34 -1.65
C ARG A 685 -18.59 -20.45 -2.84
N HIS A 686 -18.13 -19.21 -2.79
CA HIS A 686 -18.06 -18.36 -3.99
C HIS A 686 -16.67 -17.73 -4.16
N SER A 687 -16.44 -17.19 -5.35
CA SER A 687 -15.28 -16.35 -5.64
C SER A 687 -15.67 -14.96 -6.14
N GLU A 688 -15.07 -13.94 -5.54
CA GLU A 688 -15.33 -12.52 -5.84
C GLU A 688 -14.06 -11.81 -6.32
N SER A 689 -14.25 -10.71 -7.05
CA SER A 689 -13.16 -9.86 -7.51
C SER A 689 -12.50 -9.10 -6.36
N LYS A 690 -11.21 -8.77 -6.50
CA LYS A 690 -10.48 -7.93 -5.51
C LYS A 690 -10.98 -6.48 -5.47
N GLY A 691 -11.70 -6.03 -6.50
CA GLY A 691 -12.36 -4.73 -6.57
C GLY A 691 -13.60 -4.80 -7.47
N VAL A 692 -14.75 -4.37 -6.94
CA VAL A 692 -15.95 -4.13 -7.75
C VAL A 692 -15.72 -2.81 -8.48
N PRO A 693 -15.87 -2.73 -9.81
CA PRO A 693 -16.68 -3.62 -10.64
C PRO A 693 -15.86 -4.47 -11.65
N TYR A 694 -14.59 -4.77 -11.38
CA TYR A 694 -13.70 -5.41 -12.36
C TYR A 694 -13.83 -6.94 -12.37
N ASN A 695 -13.82 -7.56 -13.55
CA ASN A 695 -13.66 -9.00 -13.65
C ASN A 695 -12.18 -9.38 -13.46
N THR A 696 -11.79 -9.66 -12.22
CA THR A 696 -10.42 -10.09 -11.87
C THR A 696 -10.17 -11.53 -12.35
N ALA A 697 -8.98 -11.79 -12.91
CA ALA A 697 -8.52 -13.11 -13.34
C ALA A 697 -8.73 -14.16 -12.24
N VAL A 698 -9.12 -15.39 -12.62
CA VAL A 698 -9.55 -16.46 -11.71
C VAL A 698 -8.58 -16.67 -10.54
N TYR A 699 -7.29 -16.71 -10.82
CA TYR A 699 -6.25 -16.96 -9.82
C TYR A 699 -6.06 -15.80 -8.82
N LYS A 700 -6.57 -14.59 -9.12
CA LYS A 700 -6.53 -13.42 -8.22
C LYS A 700 -7.84 -13.20 -7.45
N ARG A 701 -8.89 -13.99 -7.69
CA ARG A 701 -10.20 -13.83 -7.02
C ARG A 701 -10.12 -14.24 -5.55
N ARG A 702 -10.82 -13.52 -4.68
CA ARG A 702 -10.97 -13.92 -3.27
C ARG A 702 -11.99 -15.05 -3.21
N LYS A 703 -11.67 -16.11 -2.48
CA LYS A 703 -12.59 -17.22 -2.24
C LYS A 703 -13.20 -17.07 -0.85
N ARG A 704 -14.51 -17.23 -0.76
CA ARG A 704 -15.24 -17.19 0.52
C ARG A 704 -16.05 -18.47 0.68
N GLU A 705 -15.66 -19.26 1.67
CA GLU A 705 -16.37 -20.46 2.08
C GLU A 705 -17.45 -20.12 3.10
N TYR A 706 -18.55 -20.84 3.03
CA TYR A 706 -19.68 -20.66 3.94
C TYR A 706 -19.71 -21.77 4.98
N ALA A 707 -20.08 -21.42 6.22
CA ALA A 707 -20.35 -22.40 7.26
C ALA A 707 -21.64 -23.19 6.98
N ARG A 708 -22.60 -22.54 6.30
CA ARG A 708 -23.90 -23.09 5.87
C ARG A 708 -24.13 -22.77 4.40
N PRO A 709 -24.87 -23.60 3.64
CA PRO A 709 -25.08 -23.34 2.24
C PRO A 709 -25.86 -22.05 1.99
N ARG A 710 -25.60 -21.45 0.83
CA ARG A 710 -26.50 -20.49 0.22
C ARG A 710 -27.24 -21.15 -0.92
N LEU A 711 -28.54 -20.92 -1.01
CA LEU A 711 -29.32 -21.33 -2.16
C LEU A 711 -29.32 -20.21 -3.19
N ILE A 712 -28.84 -20.53 -4.38
CA ILE A 712 -28.63 -19.59 -5.48
C ILE A 712 -29.56 -19.97 -6.63
N ASN A 713 -30.12 -18.97 -7.30
CA ASN A 713 -30.80 -19.18 -8.57
C ASN A 713 -29.74 -19.39 -9.66
N ARG A 714 -29.75 -20.56 -10.30
CA ARG A 714 -28.77 -20.92 -11.34
C ARG A 714 -28.92 -20.07 -12.60
N TYR A 715 -30.09 -19.49 -12.85
CA TYR A 715 -30.34 -18.67 -14.03
C TYR A 715 -29.60 -17.32 -13.94
N ASP A 716 -29.86 -16.54 -12.88
CA ASP A 716 -29.35 -15.17 -12.73
C ASP A 716 -28.26 -15.02 -11.67
N GLY A 717 -28.02 -16.04 -10.83
CA GLY A 717 -27.01 -16.00 -9.76
C GLY A 717 -27.47 -15.29 -8.50
N ASP A 718 -28.76 -14.93 -8.40
CA ASP A 718 -29.29 -14.25 -7.23
C ASP A 718 -29.37 -15.21 -6.05
N ILE A 719 -29.10 -14.68 -4.85
CA ILE A 719 -29.25 -15.44 -3.61
C ILE A 719 -30.75 -15.56 -3.34
N ILE A 720 -31.28 -16.78 -3.44
CA ILE A 720 -32.66 -17.10 -3.07
C ILE A 720 -32.78 -17.00 -1.54
N ILE A 721 -31.95 -17.77 -0.83
CA ILE A 721 -31.89 -17.76 0.64
C ILE A 721 -30.46 -18.03 1.10
N ASP A 722 -29.99 -17.25 2.07
CA ASP A 722 -28.68 -17.40 2.70
C ASP A 722 -28.74 -18.26 3.97
N ASP A 723 -27.58 -18.73 4.42
CA ASP A 723 -27.39 -19.48 5.68
C ASP A 723 -28.45 -20.55 5.94
N VAL A 724 -28.70 -21.38 4.93
CA VAL A 724 -29.73 -22.43 4.98
C VAL A 724 -29.36 -23.46 6.04
N VAL A 725 -30.28 -23.73 6.95
CA VAL A 725 -30.13 -24.68 8.06
C VAL A 725 -30.85 -25.98 7.82
N GLU A 726 -31.93 -25.93 7.05
CA GLU A 726 -32.79 -27.09 6.85
C GLU A 726 -33.47 -27.03 5.48
N PHE A 727 -33.50 -28.16 4.78
CA PHE A 727 -34.43 -28.41 3.68
C PHE A 727 -35.52 -29.37 4.15
N ILE A 728 -36.78 -28.97 4.04
CA ILE A 728 -37.93 -29.80 4.36
C ILE A 728 -38.51 -30.32 3.05
N VAL A 729 -38.55 -31.64 2.91
CA VAL A 729 -39.03 -32.35 1.73
C VAL A 729 -40.27 -33.16 2.14
N ALA A 730 -41.28 -33.11 1.28
CA ALA A 730 -42.61 -33.64 1.56
C ALA A 730 -42.70 -35.16 1.39
#